data_AF-A0A2A4YY56-F1
#
_entry.id   AF-A0A2A4YY56-F1
#
_cell.length_a   1.000
_cell.length_b   1.000
_cell.length_c   1.000
_cell.angle_alpha   90.00
_cell.angle_beta   90.00
_cell.angle_gamma   90.00
#
_symmetry.space_group_name_H-M   'P 1'
#
loop_
_entity.id
_entity.type
_entity.pdbx_description
1 polymer ?
#
loop_
_entity_poly.entity_id
_entity_poly.type
_entity_poly.pdbx_seq_one_letter_code
_entity_poly.pdbx_strand_id
1 'polypeptide(L)'
;MPEHIKMPDITPIVRYVADGVDTNYSYPFPIFASEDMHVFFDGAPQVSGFTIDGAGETLGGSVTFDVAPDTGVIITLARVLPIERVTDFLEGGDFSAQSINNELDYIIASVQQVNRENDLMLRYSDYETPASATLPDRAIRANKALGFDGGGNPVAVSLEGSMAAPDFTVSGAGATTRTSTNKLSDMVSVKDFGAVGDGLSDDTIAIQNALAAHDAVFLPEGEYLVSSTVRLNARQSLAGAGQRSVLKGNSNSFNIIEIVEDHVAVSNLRIEQGDIGIKLFGLTRPVVQCAITDVTIVQPNIGVQLDGYNDLSKPCYWNNFTRVLVEQPATHGFHLTRSGAGDTPNANKFHNCRAYSLGADITGAGFYIEQGRFNNSLIDCEANVKGTAQGCFIIGANSDKTLLINPYAESNNLVPNVKLEAGSIETSIYNLLSVSDGSAIWDLSGGEYSAYNAGFPYKNRLQKTTVTDMNATLQRYDTEFIDASGTVNLDISHSVHLVSSFGGALNVELPAAGDAVGVMMVVKKTDSSSNVITVTEDGGAGADGKDFFLGAENDYVMMLSNGAEWFVIASNRSAGNTRYFDGSGTYDIDMAVDVYLLSSFGGAMTARLPPANAAEAIGRTITIKKTDSSSNVISVTEQGSTGPDNSAQPLNSQYSAITVVSDGGQWFIMNKHL
;
A
#
# COMPACT_ATOMS: atom_id res chain seq x y z
N MET A 1 -31.67 46.53 -93.76
CA MET A 1 -32.65 46.09 -92.75
C MET A 1 -32.18 46.68 -91.44
N PRO A 2 -33.03 47.31 -90.62
CA PRO A 2 -32.61 47.70 -89.27
C PRO A 2 -32.23 46.41 -88.53
N GLU A 3 -31.04 46.37 -87.94
CA GLU A 3 -30.62 45.25 -87.09
C GLU A 3 -31.55 45.18 -85.87
N HIS A 4 -32.09 43.99 -85.58
CA HIS A 4 -32.77 43.74 -84.31
C HIS A 4 -31.73 43.24 -83.29
N ILE A 5 -32.02 43.43 -81.99
CA ILE A 5 -31.18 42.92 -80.91
C ILE A 5 -31.06 41.40 -81.05
N LYS A 6 -29.89 40.82 -80.84
CA LYS A 6 -29.76 39.36 -80.68
C LYS A 6 -29.49 39.06 -79.22
N MET A 7 -30.09 38.00 -78.69
CA MET A 7 -29.85 37.57 -77.31
C MET A 7 -28.65 36.60 -77.22
N PRO A 8 -27.46 37.03 -76.77
CA PRO A 8 -26.33 36.14 -76.54
C PRO A 8 -26.54 35.30 -75.27
N ASP A 9 -25.89 34.15 -75.18
CA ASP A 9 -25.84 33.32 -73.97
C ASP A 9 -24.89 33.93 -72.92
N ILE A 10 -25.33 35.02 -72.30
CA ILE A 10 -24.60 35.75 -71.27
C ILE A 10 -25.54 35.98 -70.10
N THR A 11 -25.11 35.63 -68.89
CA THR A 11 -25.85 35.93 -67.67
C THR A 11 -25.99 37.46 -67.55
N PRO A 12 -27.22 38.00 -67.44
CA PRO A 12 -27.44 39.44 -67.55
C PRO A 12 -27.16 40.18 -66.22
N ILE A 13 -25.96 39.97 -65.70
CA ILE A 13 -25.43 40.61 -64.49
C ILE A 13 -23.90 40.69 -64.57
N VAL A 14 -23.34 41.82 -64.17
CA VAL A 14 -21.89 42.00 -64.02
C VAL A 14 -21.60 42.73 -62.72
N ARG A 15 -20.44 42.44 -62.13
CA ARG A 15 -20.00 43.06 -60.88
C ARG A 15 -18.60 43.62 -61.03
N TYR A 16 -18.40 44.81 -60.50
CA TYR A 16 -17.11 45.50 -60.45
C TYR A 16 -16.79 45.87 -59.00
N VAL A 17 -15.49 45.96 -58.70
CA VAL A 17 -15.00 46.63 -57.49
C VAL A 17 -14.58 48.02 -57.92
N ALA A 18 -15.22 49.05 -57.39
CA ALA A 18 -14.87 50.42 -57.70
C ALA A 18 -13.47 50.76 -57.19
N ASP A 19 -12.69 51.52 -57.96
CA ASP A 19 -11.34 51.95 -57.59
C ASP A 19 -11.32 53.36 -56.98
N GLY A 20 -12.45 54.08 -56.97
CA GLY A 20 -12.56 55.47 -56.53
C GLY A 20 -12.26 56.50 -57.62
N VAL A 21 -11.98 56.09 -58.86
CA VAL A 21 -11.54 56.96 -59.96
C VAL A 21 -12.38 56.77 -61.22
N ASP A 22 -12.64 55.52 -61.62
CA ASP A 22 -13.37 55.22 -62.85
C ASP A 22 -14.87 55.51 -62.68
N THR A 23 -15.44 56.24 -63.65
CA THR A 23 -16.87 56.57 -63.70
C THR A 23 -17.65 55.71 -64.69
N ASN A 24 -16.99 55.03 -65.63
CA ASN A 24 -17.64 54.32 -66.72
C ASN A 24 -17.46 52.80 -66.61
N TYR A 25 -18.56 52.07 -66.49
CA TYR A 25 -18.57 50.62 -66.30
C TYR A 25 -19.41 49.94 -67.39
N SER A 26 -18.78 49.08 -68.19
CA SER A 26 -19.47 48.35 -69.27
C SER A 26 -20.41 47.27 -68.74
N TYR A 27 -21.44 46.91 -69.50
CA TYR A 27 -22.23 45.70 -69.27
C TYR A 27 -22.31 44.90 -70.58
N PRO A 28 -21.95 43.59 -70.59
CA PRO A 28 -21.79 42.82 -71.82
C PRO A 28 -23.07 42.10 -72.29
N PHE A 29 -24.25 42.59 -71.89
CA PHE A 29 -25.52 41.95 -72.19
C PHE A 29 -26.54 42.98 -72.72
N PRO A 30 -27.43 42.60 -73.64
CA PRO A 30 -28.39 43.54 -74.22
C PRO A 30 -29.46 43.95 -73.21
N ILE A 31 -29.91 45.20 -73.29
CA ILE A 31 -31.13 45.74 -72.64
C ILE A 31 -32.04 46.35 -73.72
N PHE A 32 -33.36 46.34 -73.53
CA PHE A 32 -34.30 46.85 -74.53
C PHE A 32 -34.55 48.35 -74.36
N ALA A 33 -34.58 48.80 -73.12
CA ALA A 33 -34.68 50.19 -72.73
C ALA A 33 -33.70 50.46 -71.57
N SER A 34 -33.34 51.73 -71.36
CA SER A 34 -32.45 52.10 -70.26
C SER A 34 -33.06 51.74 -68.90
N GLU A 35 -34.39 51.77 -68.79
CA GLU A 35 -35.14 51.38 -67.58
C GLU A 35 -34.93 49.92 -67.18
N ASP A 36 -34.51 49.04 -68.11
CA ASP A 36 -34.24 47.64 -67.81
C ASP A 36 -32.92 47.43 -67.04
N MET A 37 -32.09 48.46 -66.90
CA MET A 37 -30.81 48.38 -66.19
C MET A 37 -30.94 48.83 -64.73
N HIS A 38 -30.73 47.89 -63.82
CA HIS A 38 -30.69 48.16 -62.39
C HIS A 38 -29.25 48.18 -61.86
N VAL A 39 -28.96 49.21 -61.07
CA VAL A 39 -27.62 49.49 -60.52
C VAL A 39 -27.66 49.37 -59.00
N PHE A 40 -26.67 48.69 -58.41
CA PHE A 40 -26.57 48.54 -56.96
C PHE A 40 -25.14 48.80 -56.47
N PHE A 41 -25.02 49.41 -55.29
CA PHE A 41 -23.78 49.55 -54.53
C PHE A 41 -23.86 48.70 -53.26
N ASP A 42 -22.99 47.69 -53.13
CA ASP A 42 -22.98 46.74 -52.00
C ASP A 42 -24.36 46.11 -51.71
N GLY A 43 -25.18 45.96 -52.76
CA GLY A 43 -26.55 45.45 -52.69
C GLY A 43 -27.64 46.51 -52.49
N ALA A 44 -27.29 47.78 -52.25
CA ALA A 44 -28.25 48.88 -52.15
C ALA A 44 -28.57 49.48 -53.53
N PRO A 45 -29.86 49.57 -53.94
CA PRO A 45 -30.25 50.05 -55.26
C PRO A 45 -29.95 51.55 -55.44
N GLN A 46 -29.47 51.91 -56.62
CA GLN A 46 -29.24 53.29 -57.05
C GLN A 46 -30.30 53.68 -58.09
N VAL A 47 -30.96 54.82 -57.87
CA VAL A 47 -32.09 55.29 -58.72
C VAL A 47 -31.77 56.57 -59.51
N SER A 48 -30.61 57.18 -59.28
CA SER A 48 -30.12 58.40 -59.94
C SER A 48 -28.59 58.48 -59.80
N GLY A 49 -27.96 59.44 -60.48
CA GLY A 49 -26.50 59.67 -60.39
C GLY A 49 -25.68 58.91 -61.44
N PHE A 50 -26.34 58.41 -62.49
CA PHE A 50 -25.72 57.71 -63.60
C PHE A 50 -26.54 57.85 -64.88
N THR A 51 -25.88 57.69 -66.02
CA THR A 51 -26.48 57.57 -67.35
C THR A 51 -26.23 56.18 -67.92
N ILE A 52 -27.19 55.65 -68.67
CA ILE A 52 -27.11 54.33 -69.30
C ILE A 52 -27.09 54.49 -70.81
N ASP A 53 -26.01 54.00 -71.43
CA ASP A 53 -25.81 53.96 -72.87
C ASP A 53 -25.88 52.52 -73.38
N GLY A 54 -26.23 52.34 -74.66
CA GLY A 54 -26.30 51.03 -75.32
C GLY A 54 -27.63 50.29 -75.19
N ALA A 55 -28.71 50.98 -74.82
CA ALA A 55 -30.06 50.42 -74.94
C ALA A 55 -30.40 50.13 -76.41
N GLY A 56 -30.88 48.91 -76.68
CA GLY A 56 -31.11 48.44 -78.06
C GLY A 56 -29.88 47.79 -78.72
N GLU A 57 -28.73 47.72 -78.07
CA GLU A 57 -27.51 47.14 -78.64
C GLU A 57 -27.28 45.68 -78.22
N THR A 58 -26.90 44.82 -79.17
CA THR A 58 -26.70 43.37 -78.94
C THR A 58 -25.52 43.07 -78.00
N LEU A 59 -24.46 43.87 -78.09
CA LEU A 59 -23.22 43.65 -77.33
C LEU A 59 -23.26 44.31 -75.94
N GLY A 60 -24.41 44.87 -75.55
CA GLY A 60 -24.57 45.67 -74.34
C GLY A 60 -24.01 47.08 -74.50
N GLY A 61 -23.67 47.72 -73.39
CA GLY A 61 -23.31 49.13 -73.35
C GLY A 61 -22.54 49.49 -72.09
N SER A 62 -22.80 50.67 -71.55
CA SER A 62 -22.14 51.12 -70.33
C SER A 62 -23.03 51.97 -69.42
N VAL A 63 -22.72 51.94 -68.13
CA VAL A 63 -23.27 52.84 -67.12
C VAL A 63 -22.17 53.82 -66.71
N THR A 64 -22.42 55.11 -66.94
CA THR A 64 -21.50 56.18 -66.55
C THR A 64 -22.06 56.92 -65.33
N PHE A 65 -21.33 56.91 -64.21
CA PHE A 65 -21.72 57.61 -62.99
C PHE A 65 -21.31 59.09 -63.04
N ASP A 66 -22.15 59.97 -62.50
CA ASP A 66 -21.87 61.42 -62.39
C ASP A 66 -20.65 61.69 -61.49
N VAL A 67 -20.42 60.81 -60.52
CA VAL A 67 -19.29 60.80 -59.58
C VAL A 67 -18.75 59.38 -59.48
N ALA A 68 -17.42 59.23 -59.47
CA ALA A 68 -16.78 57.92 -59.34
C ALA A 68 -17.20 57.25 -58.01
N PRO A 69 -17.69 55.99 -58.03
CA PRO A 69 -18.03 55.29 -56.80
C PRO A 69 -16.79 55.06 -55.92
N ASP A 70 -16.95 55.18 -54.59
CA ASP A 70 -15.85 55.09 -53.63
C ASP A 70 -15.08 53.76 -53.74
N THR A 71 -13.76 53.79 -53.49
CA THR A 71 -12.90 52.60 -53.54
C THR A 71 -13.43 51.46 -52.67
N GLY A 72 -13.59 50.27 -53.27
CA GLY A 72 -14.02 49.06 -52.57
C GLY A 72 -15.53 48.77 -52.62
N VAL A 73 -16.34 49.73 -53.10
CA VAL A 73 -17.78 49.50 -53.33
C VAL A 73 -17.96 48.45 -54.42
N ILE A 74 -18.83 47.47 -54.17
CA ILE A 74 -19.22 46.47 -55.18
C ILE A 74 -20.36 47.04 -56.02
N ILE A 75 -20.04 47.44 -57.24
CA ILE A 75 -21.02 47.88 -58.25
C ILE A 75 -21.60 46.63 -58.89
N THR A 76 -22.92 46.49 -58.84
CA THR A 76 -23.65 45.44 -59.57
C THR A 76 -24.54 46.09 -60.62
N LEU A 77 -24.36 45.71 -61.88
CA LEU A 77 -25.21 46.10 -63.00
C LEU A 77 -26.00 44.87 -63.43
N ALA A 78 -27.33 44.97 -63.49
CA ALA A 78 -28.20 43.84 -63.75
C ALA A 78 -29.34 44.24 -64.68
N ARG A 79 -29.64 43.40 -65.68
CA ARG A 79 -30.91 43.52 -66.40
C ARG A 79 -32.03 43.03 -65.51
N VAL A 80 -33.10 43.81 -65.42
CA VAL A 80 -34.34 43.46 -64.74
C VAL A 80 -35.50 43.83 -65.65
N LEU A 81 -36.12 42.83 -66.26
CA LEU A 81 -37.28 42.97 -67.13
C LEU A 81 -38.58 42.75 -66.35
N PRO A 82 -39.63 43.56 -66.60
CA PRO A 82 -41.00 43.17 -66.31
C PRO A 82 -41.35 41.87 -67.05
N ILE A 83 -41.70 40.80 -66.33
CA ILE A 83 -42.11 39.54 -66.99
C ILE A 83 -43.60 39.64 -67.34
N GLU A 84 -43.88 40.40 -68.39
CA GLU A 84 -45.21 40.54 -68.98
C GLU A 84 -45.11 40.56 -70.51
N ARG A 85 -46.17 40.08 -71.17
CA ARG A 85 -46.29 40.18 -72.62
C ARG A 85 -47.05 41.45 -72.96
N VAL A 86 -46.39 42.38 -73.65
CA VAL A 86 -46.96 43.68 -74.03
C VAL A 86 -47.33 43.78 -75.52
N THR A 87 -46.88 42.84 -76.35
CA THR A 87 -47.19 42.79 -77.79
C THR A 87 -48.37 41.86 -78.08
N ASP A 88 -49.40 42.37 -78.75
CA ASP A 88 -50.53 41.58 -79.26
C ASP A 88 -50.57 41.56 -80.79
N PHE A 89 -50.69 40.36 -81.37
CA PHE A 89 -50.75 40.18 -82.83
C PHE A 89 -52.21 40.07 -83.26
N LEU A 90 -52.71 41.10 -83.95
CA LEU A 90 -54.11 41.15 -84.38
C LEU A 90 -54.38 40.12 -85.50
N GLU A 91 -55.50 39.41 -85.40
CA GLU A 91 -55.94 38.47 -86.43
C GLU A 91 -56.24 39.22 -87.75
N GLY A 92 -55.53 38.86 -88.82
CA GLY A 92 -55.63 39.49 -90.14
C GLY A 92 -54.79 40.77 -90.34
N GLY A 93 -53.98 41.17 -89.35
CA GLY A 93 -53.02 42.28 -89.46
C GLY A 93 -51.68 41.88 -90.10
N ASP A 94 -50.84 42.87 -90.43
CA ASP A 94 -49.51 42.64 -91.00
C ASP A 94 -48.59 41.93 -89.99
N PHE A 95 -48.06 40.77 -90.39
CA PHE A 95 -47.11 39.99 -89.57
C PHE A 95 -45.68 40.50 -89.79
N SER A 96 -45.23 41.43 -88.95
CA SER A 96 -43.88 42.01 -89.03
C SER A 96 -42.82 41.07 -88.43
N ALA A 97 -41.84 40.70 -89.26
CA ALA A 97 -40.65 39.96 -88.82
C ALA A 97 -39.89 40.68 -87.68
N GLN A 98 -39.93 42.01 -87.64
CA GLN A 98 -39.29 42.79 -86.58
C GLN A 98 -40.04 42.65 -85.24
N SER A 99 -41.37 42.71 -85.27
CA SER A 99 -42.19 42.58 -84.06
C SER A 99 -42.06 41.19 -83.43
N ILE A 100 -42.03 40.14 -84.26
CA ILE A 100 -41.83 38.77 -83.75
C ILE A 100 -40.40 38.53 -83.23
N ASN A 101 -39.37 39.08 -83.90
CA ASN A 101 -37.99 38.96 -83.40
C ASN A 101 -37.86 39.65 -82.04
N ASN A 102 -38.32 40.90 -81.91
CA ASN A 102 -38.28 41.62 -80.65
C ASN A 102 -39.00 40.86 -79.52
N GLU A 103 -40.15 40.24 -79.80
CA GLU A 103 -40.89 39.46 -78.82
C GLU A 103 -40.13 38.17 -78.40
N LEU A 104 -39.56 37.45 -79.38
CA LEU A 104 -38.75 36.26 -79.09
C LEU A 104 -37.48 36.61 -78.30
N ASP A 105 -36.83 37.72 -78.64
CA ASP A 105 -35.66 38.24 -77.94
C ASP A 105 -36.03 38.62 -76.50
N TYR A 106 -37.18 39.27 -76.28
CA TYR A 106 -37.68 39.59 -74.93
C TYR A 106 -37.93 38.33 -74.09
N ILE A 107 -38.57 37.32 -74.68
CA ILE A 107 -38.83 36.03 -74.01
C ILE A 107 -37.52 35.35 -73.59
N ILE A 108 -36.53 35.27 -74.49
CA ILE A 108 -35.22 34.69 -74.16
C ILE A 108 -34.54 35.49 -73.04
N ALA A 109 -34.64 36.82 -73.09
CA ALA A 109 -34.08 37.68 -72.07
C ALA A 109 -34.73 37.49 -70.68
N SER A 110 -36.05 37.29 -70.63
CA SER A 110 -36.79 36.94 -69.42
C SER A 110 -36.39 35.56 -68.89
N VAL A 111 -36.21 34.56 -69.77
CA VAL A 111 -35.78 33.20 -69.38
C VAL A 111 -34.37 33.22 -68.78
N GLN A 112 -33.43 33.98 -69.37
CA GLN A 112 -32.09 34.16 -68.80
C GLN A 112 -32.12 34.76 -67.39
N GLN A 113 -33.01 35.74 -67.17
CA GLN A 113 -33.20 36.36 -65.87
C GLN A 113 -33.73 35.37 -64.83
N VAL A 114 -34.77 34.59 -65.18
CA VAL A 114 -35.33 33.55 -64.32
C VAL A 114 -34.28 32.47 -64.01
N ASN A 115 -33.48 32.05 -65.00
CA ASN A 115 -32.41 31.07 -64.77
C ASN A 115 -31.35 31.59 -63.80
N ARG A 116 -30.90 32.83 -63.97
CA ARG A 116 -29.97 33.52 -63.05
C ARG A 116 -30.51 33.56 -61.62
N GLU A 117 -31.80 33.83 -61.46
CA GLU A 117 -32.45 33.89 -60.14
C GLU A 117 -32.52 32.50 -59.49
N ASN A 118 -32.80 31.45 -60.28
CA ASN A 118 -32.85 30.07 -59.80
C ASN A 118 -31.49 29.46 -59.39
N ASP A 119 -30.38 29.91 -60.00
CA ASP A 119 -29.03 29.38 -59.72
C ASP A 119 -28.51 29.70 -58.31
N LEU A 120 -29.13 30.67 -57.61
CA LEU A 120 -28.68 31.16 -56.30
C LEU A 120 -29.56 30.71 -55.12
N MET A 121 -30.57 29.85 -55.35
CA MET A 121 -31.58 29.53 -54.34
C MET A 121 -31.34 28.19 -53.63
N LEU A 122 -31.51 28.18 -52.30
CA LEU A 122 -31.89 26.97 -51.57
C LEU A 122 -33.34 26.65 -51.91
N ARG A 123 -33.63 25.43 -52.35
CA ARG A 123 -34.96 25.04 -52.82
C ARG A 123 -35.76 24.35 -51.73
N TYR A 124 -36.96 24.87 -51.49
CA TYR A 124 -38.03 24.11 -50.85
C TYR A 124 -38.60 23.11 -51.84
N SER A 125 -39.24 22.07 -51.34
CA SER A 125 -39.99 21.17 -52.20
C SER A 125 -41.23 21.87 -52.78
N ASP A 126 -41.69 21.43 -53.96
CA ASP A 126 -42.80 22.05 -54.71
C ASP A 126 -44.15 22.06 -53.97
N TYR A 127 -44.28 21.29 -52.89
CA TYR A 127 -45.48 21.19 -52.07
C TYR A 127 -45.42 22.00 -50.76
N GLU A 128 -44.36 22.76 -50.53
CA GLU A 128 -44.21 23.62 -49.34
C GLU A 128 -44.63 25.07 -49.62
N THR A 129 -45.18 25.74 -48.60
CA THR A 129 -45.55 27.16 -48.64
C THR A 129 -44.81 27.91 -47.52
N PRO A 130 -43.48 28.10 -47.63
CA PRO A 130 -42.68 28.73 -46.59
C PRO A 130 -43.10 30.19 -46.39
N ALA A 131 -43.10 30.67 -45.14
CA ALA A 131 -43.42 32.07 -44.85
C ALA A 131 -42.29 33.03 -45.29
N SER A 132 -41.06 32.52 -45.42
CA SER A 132 -39.92 33.22 -46.01
C SER A 132 -38.98 32.23 -46.69
N ALA A 133 -38.62 32.49 -47.95
CA ALA A 133 -37.57 31.78 -48.67
C ALA A 133 -36.21 32.51 -48.62
N THR A 134 -36.14 33.59 -47.85
CA THR A 134 -34.95 34.46 -47.76
C THR A 134 -34.09 34.03 -46.59
N LEU A 135 -32.81 33.78 -46.84
CA LEU A 135 -31.83 33.57 -45.77
C LEU A 135 -31.75 34.83 -44.88
N PRO A 136 -31.50 34.67 -43.56
CA PRO A 136 -31.22 35.82 -42.70
C PRO A 136 -30.08 36.69 -43.26
N ASP A 137 -30.15 38.00 -43.02
CA ASP A 137 -29.16 38.96 -43.51
C ASP A 137 -27.72 38.54 -43.20
N ARG A 138 -26.80 38.85 -44.11
CA ARG A 138 -25.37 38.48 -43.97
C ARG A 138 -24.80 38.89 -42.61
N ALA A 139 -25.14 40.09 -42.12
CA ALA A 139 -24.71 40.59 -40.83
C ALA A 139 -25.24 39.74 -39.64
N ILE A 140 -26.44 39.17 -39.77
CA ILE A 140 -27.08 38.35 -38.73
C ILE A 140 -26.54 36.92 -38.74
N ARG A 141 -26.26 36.34 -39.92
CA ARG A 141 -25.83 34.94 -40.09
C ARG A 141 -24.32 34.71 -40.09
N ALA A 142 -23.49 35.76 -40.05
CA ALA A 142 -22.05 35.60 -39.93
C ALA A 142 -21.71 34.76 -38.68
N ASN A 143 -20.86 33.74 -38.85
CA ASN A 143 -20.43 32.80 -37.80
C ASN A 143 -21.56 31.99 -37.11
N LYS A 144 -22.70 31.76 -37.79
CA LYS A 144 -23.83 30.97 -37.29
C LYS A 144 -24.14 29.79 -38.22
N ALA A 145 -24.80 28.76 -37.68
CA ALA A 145 -25.32 27.64 -38.48
C ALA A 145 -26.66 28.01 -39.13
N LEU A 146 -26.95 27.40 -40.29
CA LEU A 146 -28.29 27.40 -40.87
C LEU A 146 -29.15 26.38 -40.09
N GLY A 147 -30.23 26.85 -39.47
CA GLY A 147 -31.26 26.01 -38.86
C GLY A 147 -32.66 26.43 -39.28
N PHE A 148 -33.67 25.78 -38.69
CA PHE A 148 -35.07 26.06 -38.96
C PHE A 148 -35.82 26.33 -37.65
N ASP A 149 -36.69 27.34 -37.65
CA ASP A 149 -37.54 27.64 -36.49
C ASP A 149 -38.72 26.65 -36.37
N GLY A 150 -39.60 26.84 -35.37
CA GLY A 150 -40.78 26.00 -35.18
C GLY A 150 -41.79 26.02 -36.34
N GLY A 151 -41.65 26.95 -37.29
CA GLY A 151 -42.44 27.03 -38.52
C GLY A 151 -41.70 26.55 -39.77
N GLY A 152 -40.48 26.00 -39.63
CA GLY A 152 -39.67 25.53 -40.75
C GLY A 152 -38.98 26.65 -41.55
N ASN A 153 -38.96 27.89 -41.05
CA ASN A 153 -38.32 29.01 -41.74
C ASN A 153 -36.82 29.06 -41.42
N PRO A 154 -35.97 29.50 -42.38
CA PRO A 154 -34.53 29.50 -42.19
C PRO A 154 -34.14 30.54 -41.15
N VAL A 155 -33.42 30.11 -40.12
CA VAL A 155 -32.95 30.96 -39.02
C VAL A 155 -31.45 30.76 -38.80
N ALA A 156 -30.77 31.83 -38.38
CA ALA A 156 -29.35 31.77 -38.03
C ALA A 156 -29.22 31.30 -36.56
N VAL A 157 -28.76 30.07 -36.37
CA VAL A 157 -28.62 29.45 -35.04
C VAL A 157 -27.24 29.74 -34.47
N SER A 158 -27.20 30.21 -33.21
CA SER A 158 -25.94 30.40 -32.51
C SER A 158 -25.19 29.08 -32.36
N LEU A 159 -23.88 29.10 -32.63
CA LEU A 159 -22.98 27.98 -32.33
C LEU A 159 -22.59 27.96 -30.84
N GLU A 160 -22.83 29.04 -30.09
CA GLU A 160 -22.60 29.08 -28.67
C GLU A 160 -23.68 28.26 -27.93
N GLY A 161 -23.26 27.23 -27.19
CA GLY A 161 -24.14 26.41 -26.35
C GLY A 161 -25.03 25.40 -27.08
N SER A 162 -25.05 25.36 -28.42
CA SER A 162 -25.79 24.37 -29.20
C SER A 162 -24.99 23.07 -29.35
N MET A 163 -24.83 22.37 -28.23
CA MET A 163 -24.55 20.94 -28.18
C MET A 163 -25.74 20.27 -27.50
N ALA A 164 -26.90 20.19 -28.18
CA ALA A 164 -27.77 19.05 -27.95
C ALA A 164 -26.99 17.82 -28.45
N ALA A 165 -26.07 17.33 -27.61
CA ALA A 165 -25.12 16.33 -28.00
C ALA A 165 -25.90 15.05 -28.31
N PRO A 166 -25.63 14.37 -29.43
CA PRO A 166 -26.42 13.22 -29.85
C PRO A 166 -26.42 12.14 -28.76
N ASP A 167 -27.49 11.37 -28.70
CA ASP A 167 -27.53 10.18 -27.87
C ASP A 167 -26.35 9.25 -28.19
N PHE A 168 -25.71 8.72 -27.15
CA PHE A 168 -24.59 7.78 -27.25
C PHE A 168 -25.06 6.36 -27.01
N THR A 169 -24.76 5.47 -27.96
CA THR A 169 -24.92 4.01 -27.78
C THR A 169 -23.58 3.35 -28.10
N VAL A 170 -22.99 2.65 -27.11
CA VAL A 170 -21.75 1.90 -27.31
C VAL A 170 -21.99 0.69 -28.21
N SER A 171 -21.00 0.27 -29.00
CA SER A 171 -21.08 -0.95 -29.80
C SER A 171 -21.10 -2.19 -28.90
N GLY A 172 -22.12 -3.05 -29.04
CA GLY A 172 -22.26 -4.30 -28.30
C GLY A 172 -23.71 -4.80 -28.19
N ALA A 173 -23.93 -6.11 -28.23
CA ALA A 173 -25.26 -6.67 -28.03
C ALA A 173 -25.78 -6.36 -26.62
N GLY A 174 -26.98 -5.79 -26.52
CA GLY A 174 -27.58 -5.38 -25.24
C GLY A 174 -27.16 -4.00 -24.73
N ALA A 175 -26.43 -3.20 -25.53
CA ALA A 175 -26.11 -1.81 -25.17
C ALA A 175 -27.37 -0.92 -25.14
N THR A 176 -27.53 -0.16 -24.07
CA THR A 176 -28.62 0.81 -23.91
C THR A 176 -28.14 2.21 -24.27
N THR A 177 -28.97 2.95 -25.02
CA THR A 177 -28.74 4.34 -25.37
C THR A 177 -28.81 5.25 -24.14
N ARG A 178 -27.90 6.21 -24.06
CA ARG A 178 -27.89 7.25 -23.03
C ARG A 178 -27.53 8.60 -23.64
N THR A 179 -27.87 9.69 -22.95
CA THR A 179 -27.41 11.02 -23.37
C THR A 179 -25.88 11.08 -23.32
N SER A 180 -25.28 11.77 -24.28
CA SER A 180 -23.84 11.98 -24.32
C SER A 180 -23.34 12.77 -23.10
N THR A 181 -24.16 13.68 -22.54
CA THR A 181 -23.86 14.33 -21.25
C THR A 181 -23.65 13.31 -20.14
N ASN A 182 -24.60 12.40 -19.93
CA ASN A 182 -24.45 11.35 -18.91
C ASN A 182 -23.24 10.46 -19.20
N LYS A 183 -22.93 10.20 -20.48
CA LYS A 183 -21.73 9.43 -20.85
C LYS A 183 -20.43 10.14 -20.47
N LEU A 184 -20.32 11.43 -20.76
CA LEU A 184 -19.13 12.22 -20.48
C LEU A 184 -18.94 12.49 -18.98
N SER A 185 -20.03 12.42 -18.19
CA SER A 185 -19.98 12.55 -16.72
C SER A 185 -19.63 11.26 -15.98
N ASP A 186 -19.46 10.10 -16.65
CA ASP A 186 -19.03 8.85 -15.99
C ASP A 186 -17.69 9.03 -15.24
N MET A 187 -16.79 9.81 -15.84
CA MET A 187 -15.48 10.16 -15.29
C MET A 187 -15.05 11.47 -15.94
N VAL A 188 -14.96 12.53 -15.15
CA VAL A 188 -14.70 13.88 -15.67
C VAL A 188 -13.20 14.18 -15.66
N SER A 189 -12.72 14.91 -16.66
CA SER A 189 -11.33 15.38 -16.66
C SER A 189 -11.20 16.63 -15.81
N VAL A 190 -10.09 16.79 -15.10
CA VAL A 190 -9.75 18.09 -14.48
C VAL A 190 -9.65 19.22 -15.51
N LYS A 191 -9.40 18.90 -16.79
CA LYS A 191 -9.38 19.90 -17.88
C LYS A 191 -10.77 20.43 -18.21
N ASP A 192 -11.83 19.67 -17.92
CA ASP A 192 -13.21 20.15 -18.05
C ASP A 192 -13.53 21.26 -17.03
N PHE A 193 -12.72 21.36 -15.97
CA PHE A 193 -12.78 22.38 -14.93
C PHE A 193 -11.72 23.49 -15.09
N GLY A 194 -11.03 23.51 -16.24
CA GLY A 194 -10.07 24.56 -16.58
C GLY A 194 -8.62 24.29 -16.20
N ALA A 195 -8.27 23.06 -15.76
CA ALA A 195 -6.88 22.71 -15.54
C ALA A 195 -6.10 22.71 -16.87
N VAL A 196 -4.92 23.33 -16.88
CA VAL A 196 -4.06 23.47 -18.05
C VAL A 196 -3.12 22.27 -18.17
N GLY A 197 -2.43 21.90 -17.09
CA GLY A 197 -1.48 20.79 -17.06
C GLY A 197 -0.15 21.09 -17.79
N ASP A 198 0.31 22.33 -17.76
CA ASP A 198 1.54 22.82 -18.42
C ASP A 198 2.77 22.94 -17.49
N GLY A 199 2.62 22.63 -16.20
CA GLY A 199 3.64 22.73 -15.16
C GLY A 199 3.91 24.16 -14.66
N LEU A 200 3.15 25.15 -15.14
CA LEU A 200 3.34 26.57 -14.85
C LEU A 200 2.07 27.22 -14.28
N SER A 201 0.92 26.92 -14.87
CA SER A 201 -0.39 27.39 -14.46
C SER A 201 -0.81 26.69 -13.16
N ASP A 202 -1.32 27.45 -12.19
CA ASP A 202 -1.82 26.88 -10.94
C ASP A 202 -3.18 26.20 -11.17
N ASP A 203 -3.16 24.87 -11.19
CA ASP A 203 -4.30 24.01 -11.49
C ASP A 203 -5.12 23.64 -10.24
N THR A 204 -4.72 24.13 -9.06
CA THR A 204 -5.31 23.77 -7.76
C THR A 204 -6.83 23.89 -7.75
N ILE A 205 -7.36 25.04 -8.14
CA ILE A 205 -8.79 25.33 -8.07
C ILE A 205 -9.59 24.48 -9.06
N ALA A 206 -9.05 24.24 -10.27
CA ALA A 206 -9.70 23.40 -11.27
C ALA A 206 -9.83 21.96 -10.77
N ILE A 207 -8.77 21.40 -10.16
CA ILE A 207 -8.77 20.06 -9.58
C ILE A 207 -9.74 19.96 -8.40
N GLN A 208 -9.71 20.94 -7.49
CA GLN A 208 -10.63 20.99 -6.34
C GLN A 208 -12.08 21.10 -6.78
N ASN A 209 -12.39 21.90 -7.80
CA ASN A 209 -13.75 22.01 -8.35
C ASN A 209 -14.22 20.71 -9.00
N ALA A 210 -13.34 19.99 -9.70
CA ALA A 210 -13.67 18.69 -10.27
C ALA A 210 -14.05 17.68 -9.17
N LEU A 211 -13.26 17.60 -8.10
CA LEU A 211 -13.53 16.74 -6.94
C LEU A 211 -14.73 17.22 -6.11
N ALA A 212 -15.07 18.51 -6.12
CA ALA A 212 -16.28 19.00 -5.46
C ALA A 212 -17.55 18.62 -6.24
N ALA A 213 -17.46 18.52 -7.56
CA ALA A 213 -18.60 18.25 -8.44
C ALA A 213 -18.80 16.77 -8.75
N HIS A 214 -17.75 15.94 -8.71
CA HIS A 214 -17.80 14.54 -9.14
C HIS A 214 -16.95 13.61 -8.26
N ASP A 215 -17.42 12.36 -8.12
CA ASP A 215 -16.70 11.32 -7.39
C ASP A 215 -15.62 10.64 -8.24
N ALA A 216 -15.75 10.62 -9.57
CA ALA A 216 -14.78 10.00 -10.47
C ALA A 216 -14.06 11.05 -11.32
N VAL A 217 -12.81 11.34 -10.96
CA VAL A 217 -12.00 12.40 -11.58
C VAL A 217 -10.77 11.80 -12.26
N PHE A 218 -10.59 12.17 -13.52
CA PHE A 218 -9.46 11.82 -14.36
C PHE A 218 -8.45 12.96 -14.43
N LEU A 219 -7.17 12.62 -14.22
CA LEU A 219 -6.02 13.49 -14.41
C LEU A 219 -5.31 13.06 -15.71
N PRO A 220 -5.56 13.70 -16.86
CA PRO A 220 -4.86 13.37 -18.11
C PRO A 220 -3.34 13.48 -18.01
N GLU A 221 -2.62 13.11 -19.08
CA GLU A 221 -1.19 13.44 -19.16
C GLU A 221 -0.99 14.96 -19.11
N GLY A 222 -0.02 15.40 -18.30
CA GLY A 222 0.28 16.80 -18.03
C GLY A 222 1.01 16.98 -16.70
N GLU A 223 1.65 18.14 -16.53
CA GLU A 223 2.19 18.58 -15.25
C GLU A 223 1.23 19.60 -14.63
N TYR A 224 0.63 19.27 -13.50
CA TYR A 224 -0.40 20.09 -12.86
C TYR A 224 0.20 20.72 -11.60
N LEU A 225 0.56 22.01 -11.70
CA LEU A 225 1.14 22.73 -10.57
C LEU A 225 0.03 23.00 -9.54
N VAL A 226 0.26 22.62 -8.29
CA VAL A 226 -0.64 22.90 -7.17
C VAL A 226 0.06 23.73 -6.10
N SER A 227 -0.66 24.72 -5.56
CA SER A 227 -0.18 25.63 -4.52
C SER A 227 -0.85 25.41 -3.17
N SER A 228 -1.86 24.54 -3.11
CA SER A 228 -2.48 24.08 -1.88
C SER A 228 -3.02 22.65 -2.01
N THR A 229 -3.41 22.06 -0.89
CA THR A 229 -3.82 20.66 -0.78
C THR A 229 -5.01 20.31 -1.67
N VAL A 230 -4.91 19.17 -2.35
CA VAL A 230 -6.01 18.48 -3.02
C VAL A 230 -6.61 17.46 -2.05
N ARG A 231 -7.82 17.72 -1.57
CA ARG A 231 -8.50 16.87 -0.59
C ARG A 231 -9.51 15.94 -1.26
N LEU A 232 -9.48 14.67 -0.89
CA LEU A 232 -10.45 13.65 -1.31
C LEU A 232 -11.32 13.24 -0.12
N ASN A 233 -12.63 13.20 -0.36
CA ASN A 233 -13.67 12.79 0.58
C ASN A 233 -14.21 11.41 0.22
N ALA A 234 -15.22 10.92 0.96
CA ALA A 234 -15.64 9.54 0.87
C ALA A 234 -16.01 9.12 -0.57
N ARG A 235 -15.57 7.92 -0.97
CA ARG A 235 -15.91 7.24 -2.24
C ARG A 235 -15.38 7.90 -3.50
N GLN A 236 -14.51 8.89 -3.38
CA GLN A 236 -13.92 9.57 -4.52
C GLN A 236 -12.76 8.78 -5.12
N SER A 237 -12.57 8.93 -6.43
CA SER A 237 -11.45 8.38 -7.18
C SER A 237 -10.74 9.47 -7.97
N LEU A 238 -9.41 9.53 -7.83
CA LEU A 238 -8.53 10.33 -8.64
C LEU A 238 -7.56 9.40 -9.37
N ALA A 239 -7.74 9.28 -10.68
CA ALA A 239 -6.94 8.38 -11.50
C ALA A 239 -6.23 9.14 -12.61
N GLY A 240 -4.94 8.90 -12.76
CA GLY A 240 -4.14 9.42 -13.86
C GLY A 240 -4.07 8.48 -15.07
N ALA A 241 -3.36 8.93 -16.10
CA ALA A 241 -3.04 8.16 -17.31
C ALA A 241 -1.69 7.40 -17.20
N GLY A 242 -1.14 7.29 -15.99
CA GLY A 242 0.19 6.75 -15.70
C GLY A 242 1.16 7.83 -15.21
N GLN A 243 2.47 7.55 -15.30
CA GLN A 243 3.52 8.40 -14.71
C GLN A 243 3.67 9.79 -15.35
N ARG A 244 2.99 10.06 -16.47
CA ARG A 244 2.93 11.36 -17.13
C ARG A 244 1.79 12.26 -16.65
N SER A 245 0.94 11.76 -15.75
CA SER A 245 -0.06 12.55 -15.01
C SER A 245 0.58 12.99 -13.70
N VAL A 246 1.13 14.20 -13.67
CA VAL A 246 1.98 14.67 -12.57
C VAL A 246 1.24 15.73 -11.75
N LEU A 247 0.96 15.46 -10.47
CA LEU A 247 0.60 16.50 -9.50
C LEU A 247 1.88 17.06 -8.88
N LYS A 248 2.15 18.34 -9.11
CA LYS A 248 3.42 18.96 -8.73
C LYS A 248 3.17 20.05 -7.71
N GLY A 249 3.63 19.86 -6.48
CA GLY A 249 3.66 20.94 -5.49
C GLY A 249 4.53 22.09 -5.99
N ASN A 250 4.15 23.33 -5.65
CA ASN A 250 5.03 24.48 -5.84
C ASN A 250 6.08 24.63 -4.73
N SER A 251 5.97 23.82 -3.67
CA SER A 251 6.88 23.76 -2.53
C SER A 251 6.68 22.46 -1.72
N ASN A 252 7.54 22.24 -0.71
CA ASN A 252 7.35 21.22 0.32
C ASN A 252 6.73 21.78 1.62
N SER A 253 5.85 22.79 1.53
CA SER A 253 5.26 23.43 2.73
C SER A 253 3.83 23.00 3.05
N PHE A 254 3.24 22.10 2.27
CA PHE A 254 1.88 21.60 2.45
C PHE A 254 1.74 20.17 1.92
N ASN A 255 0.68 19.48 2.33
CA ASN A 255 0.37 18.13 1.85
C ASN A 255 -0.23 18.20 0.44
N ILE A 256 0.30 17.43 -0.52
CA ILE A 256 -0.26 17.44 -1.88
C ILE A 256 -1.65 16.82 -1.89
N ILE A 257 -1.77 15.59 -1.41
CA ILE A 257 -3.05 14.88 -1.28
C ILE A 257 -3.39 14.63 0.19
N GLU A 258 -4.61 14.99 0.57
CA GLU A 258 -5.21 14.55 1.84
C GLU A 258 -6.43 13.67 1.58
N ILE A 259 -6.41 12.47 2.15
CA ILE A 259 -7.54 11.54 2.18
C ILE A 259 -8.10 11.55 3.60
N VAL A 260 -9.32 12.07 3.74
CA VAL A 260 -9.86 12.39 5.08
C VAL A 260 -11.09 11.58 5.48
N GLU A 261 -11.58 10.72 4.58
CA GLU A 261 -12.74 9.84 4.76
C GLU A 261 -12.53 8.48 4.08
N ASP A 262 -13.59 7.65 4.03
CA ASP A 262 -13.56 6.25 3.65
C ASP A 262 -13.72 5.96 2.14
N HIS A 263 -13.26 4.79 1.68
CA HIS A 263 -13.44 4.28 0.30
C HIS A 263 -12.83 5.13 -0.83
N VAL A 264 -11.75 5.87 -0.56
CA VAL A 264 -11.06 6.69 -1.56
C VAL A 264 -10.08 5.85 -2.39
N ALA A 265 -10.01 6.11 -3.70
CA ALA A 265 -9.02 5.50 -4.59
C ALA A 265 -8.12 6.56 -5.25
N VAL A 266 -6.80 6.38 -5.15
CA VAL A 266 -5.81 7.18 -5.91
C VAL A 266 -4.97 6.24 -6.75
N SER A 267 -4.88 6.49 -8.06
CA SER A 267 -4.14 5.57 -8.93
C SER A 267 -3.46 6.17 -10.15
N ASN A 268 -2.46 5.47 -10.66
CA ASN A 268 -1.84 5.69 -11.97
C ASN A 268 -1.34 7.13 -12.18
N LEU A 269 -0.66 7.71 -11.20
CA LEU A 269 -0.16 9.09 -11.28
C LEU A 269 1.20 9.26 -10.60
N ARG A 270 1.85 10.39 -10.87
CA ARG A 270 3.07 10.83 -10.20
C ARG A 270 2.76 12.05 -9.34
N ILE A 271 3.37 12.11 -8.16
CA ILE A 271 3.37 13.26 -7.27
C ILE A 271 4.81 13.77 -7.17
N GLU A 272 5.01 15.07 -7.29
CA GLU A 272 6.30 15.71 -7.07
C GLU A 272 6.17 16.75 -5.98
N GLN A 273 7.16 16.82 -5.10
CA GLN A 273 7.20 17.74 -3.95
C GLN A 273 6.08 17.48 -2.94
N GLY A 274 5.97 18.36 -1.95
CA GLY A 274 5.03 18.30 -0.84
C GLY A 274 5.71 18.06 0.50
N ASP A 275 5.12 18.62 1.55
CA ASP A 275 5.47 18.24 2.92
C ASP A 275 5.14 16.75 3.11
N ILE A 276 3.92 16.36 2.73
CA ILE A 276 3.51 14.97 2.58
C ILE A 276 2.94 14.76 1.18
N GLY A 277 3.42 13.74 0.46
CA GLY A 277 2.86 13.38 -0.85
C GLY A 277 1.40 12.95 -0.74
N ILE A 278 1.12 11.93 0.10
CA ILE A 278 -0.24 11.50 0.43
C ILE A 278 -0.38 11.32 1.94
N LYS A 279 -1.31 12.07 2.56
CA LYS A 279 -1.66 11.94 3.98
C LYS A 279 -3.05 11.33 4.14
N LEU A 280 -3.18 10.30 4.98
CA LEU A 280 -4.45 9.68 5.38
C LEU A 280 -4.70 9.95 6.87
N PHE A 281 -5.81 10.60 7.20
CA PHE A 281 -6.21 10.87 8.59
C PHE A 281 -7.70 11.16 8.70
N GLY A 282 -8.36 10.65 9.73
CA GLY A 282 -9.81 10.86 9.90
C GLY A 282 -10.14 12.26 10.40
N LEU A 283 -10.63 13.13 9.50
CA LEU A 283 -11.02 14.51 9.86
C LEU A 283 -12.50 14.57 10.29
N THR A 284 -13.37 14.14 9.39
CA THR A 284 -14.84 14.14 9.54
C THR A 284 -15.38 12.73 9.79
N ARG A 285 -14.69 11.70 9.30
CA ARG A 285 -15.08 10.28 9.34
C ARG A 285 -13.83 9.38 9.49
N PRO A 286 -13.99 8.07 9.78
CA PRO A 286 -12.88 7.12 9.68
C PRO A 286 -12.29 7.09 8.26
N VAL A 287 -10.98 6.84 8.17
CA VAL A 287 -10.30 6.56 6.89
C VAL A 287 -10.08 5.06 6.80
N VAL A 288 -10.97 4.40 6.06
CA VAL A 288 -11.01 2.94 5.90
C VAL A 288 -11.30 2.55 4.46
N GLN A 289 -10.83 1.38 4.04
CA GLN A 289 -11.02 0.85 2.69
C GLN A 289 -10.51 1.78 1.58
N CYS A 290 -9.55 2.65 1.87
CA CYS A 290 -8.89 3.45 0.85
C CYS A 290 -7.81 2.62 0.13
N ALA A 291 -7.63 2.88 -1.16
CA ALA A 291 -6.69 2.17 -2.03
C ALA A 291 -5.79 3.14 -2.80
N ILE A 292 -4.47 3.02 -2.60
CA ILE A 292 -3.46 3.79 -3.32
C ILE A 292 -2.65 2.81 -4.16
N THR A 293 -2.70 2.96 -5.48
CA THR A 293 -2.17 1.96 -6.43
C THR A 293 -1.41 2.59 -7.59
N ASP A 294 -0.21 2.08 -7.92
CA ASP A 294 0.58 2.56 -9.08
C ASP A 294 0.91 4.06 -9.00
N VAL A 295 1.34 4.51 -7.82
CA VAL A 295 1.70 5.91 -7.55
C VAL A 295 3.19 6.05 -7.30
N THR A 296 3.84 7.01 -7.97
CA THR A 296 5.22 7.42 -7.66
C THR A 296 5.20 8.78 -7.00
N ILE A 297 5.93 8.96 -5.90
CA ILE A 297 6.04 10.22 -5.15
C ILE A 297 7.53 10.60 -5.13
N VAL A 298 7.87 11.78 -5.65
CA VAL A 298 9.26 12.19 -5.87
C VAL A 298 9.58 13.46 -5.08
N GLN A 299 10.68 13.44 -4.33
CA GLN A 299 11.18 14.55 -3.52
C GLN A 299 10.20 15.17 -2.48
N PRO A 300 9.36 14.38 -1.79
CA PRO A 300 8.56 14.91 -0.69
C PRO A 300 9.42 15.09 0.58
N ASN A 301 8.93 15.78 1.63
CA ASN A 301 9.53 15.58 2.95
C ASN A 301 9.16 14.18 3.48
N ILE A 302 7.89 13.80 3.39
CA ILE A 302 7.38 12.46 3.68
C ILE A 302 6.58 11.94 2.49
N GLY A 303 6.85 10.73 2.00
CA GLY A 303 6.09 10.17 0.87
C GLY A 303 4.64 9.91 1.20
N VAL A 304 4.41 8.94 2.09
CA VAL A 304 3.07 8.56 2.56
C VAL A 304 3.02 8.66 4.07
N GLN A 305 2.01 9.34 4.60
CA GLN A 305 1.73 9.37 6.03
C GLN A 305 0.33 8.83 6.34
N LEU A 306 0.24 7.86 7.25
CA LEU A 306 -1.00 7.49 7.91
C LEU A 306 -0.94 8.04 9.32
N ASP A 307 -1.93 8.83 9.70
CA ASP A 307 -1.95 9.52 10.98
C ASP A 307 -3.24 9.17 11.74
N GLY A 308 -3.06 8.64 12.95
CA GLY A 308 -4.14 8.39 13.89
C GLY A 308 -4.88 9.65 14.35
N TYR A 309 -4.23 10.81 14.17
CA TYR A 309 -4.77 12.14 14.43
C TYR A 309 -5.36 12.30 15.84
N ASN A 310 -6.55 12.87 15.99
CA ASN A 310 -7.02 13.39 17.28
C ASN A 310 -8.34 12.80 17.82
N ASP A 311 -9.02 11.92 17.08
CA ASP A 311 -10.36 11.43 17.42
C ASP A 311 -10.46 9.91 17.28
N LEU A 312 -10.74 9.22 18.40
CA LEU A 312 -10.87 7.76 18.46
C LEU A 312 -12.04 7.22 17.61
N SER A 313 -13.02 8.07 17.27
CA SER A 313 -14.16 7.69 16.43
C SER A 313 -13.86 7.85 14.93
N LYS A 314 -12.67 8.35 14.58
CA LYS A 314 -12.24 8.59 13.19
C LYS A 314 -10.86 7.95 12.93
N PRO A 315 -10.69 6.65 13.19
CA PRO A 315 -9.42 5.97 13.03
C PRO A 315 -8.97 5.93 11.56
N CYS A 316 -7.66 5.81 11.35
CA CYS A 316 -7.03 5.57 10.05
C CYS A 316 -6.57 4.11 9.97
N TYR A 317 -7.41 3.22 9.44
CA TYR A 317 -7.13 1.79 9.48
C TYR A 317 -7.69 1.03 8.28
N TRP A 318 -7.18 -0.19 8.05
CA TRP A 318 -7.69 -1.07 6.99
C TRP A 318 -7.64 -0.44 5.58
N ASN A 319 -6.53 0.23 5.28
CA ASN A 319 -6.23 0.80 3.96
C ASN A 319 -5.18 -0.03 3.22
N ASN A 320 -5.16 0.05 1.89
CA ASN A 320 -4.28 -0.72 1.04
C ASN A 320 -3.39 0.16 0.15
N PHE A 321 -2.11 -0.20 0.08
CA PHE A 321 -1.09 0.43 -0.75
C PHE A 321 -0.44 -0.64 -1.61
N THR A 322 -0.40 -0.45 -2.92
CA THR A 322 0.16 -1.43 -3.84
C THR A 322 0.98 -0.77 -4.94
N ARG A 323 2.23 -1.20 -5.14
CA ARG A 323 3.15 -0.61 -6.13
C ARG A 323 3.27 0.91 -5.97
N VAL A 324 3.47 1.34 -4.73
CA VAL A 324 3.73 2.75 -4.40
C VAL A 324 5.24 2.95 -4.25
N LEU A 325 5.81 3.85 -5.05
CA LEU A 325 7.23 4.18 -5.03
C LEU A 325 7.42 5.59 -4.45
N VAL A 326 8.28 5.73 -3.45
CA VAL A 326 8.69 7.01 -2.89
C VAL A 326 10.18 7.21 -3.17
N GLU A 327 10.51 8.22 -3.97
CA GLU A 327 11.88 8.56 -4.35
C GLU A 327 12.36 9.82 -3.63
N GLN A 328 13.58 9.75 -3.09
CA GLN A 328 14.27 10.89 -2.48
C GLN A 328 13.47 11.62 -1.38
N PRO A 329 12.81 10.92 -0.42
CA PRO A 329 12.12 11.60 0.67
C PRO A 329 13.12 12.29 1.61
N ALA A 330 12.89 13.53 2.03
CA ALA A 330 13.80 14.24 2.93
C ALA A 330 13.81 13.67 4.36
N THR A 331 12.66 13.12 4.80
CA THR A 331 12.46 12.62 6.17
C THR A 331 12.08 11.13 6.16
N HIS A 332 10.90 10.77 5.63
CA HIS A 332 10.44 9.37 5.63
C HIS A 332 9.86 8.96 4.28
N GLY A 333 10.10 7.72 3.85
CA GLY A 333 9.35 7.16 2.71
C GLY A 333 7.88 6.95 3.08
N PHE A 334 7.65 6.10 4.08
CA PHE A 334 6.34 5.78 4.63
C PHE A 334 6.34 6.00 6.13
N HIS A 335 5.30 6.63 6.67
CA HIS A 335 5.23 7.02 8.08
C HIS A 335 3.86 6.69 8.68
N LEU A 336 3.82 5.85 9.70
CA LEU A 336 2.61 5.57 10.49
C LEU A 336 2.78 6.21 11.86
N THR A 337 2.00 7.25 12.13
CA THR A 337 2.11 8.06 13.35
C THR A 337 0.75 8.32 13.97
N ARG A 338 0.75 8.98 15.12
CA ARG A 338 -0.45 9.49 15.76
C ARG A 338 -0.12 10.86 16.35
N SER A 339 -0.55 11.92 15.66
CA SER A 339 -0.23 13.29 16.01
C SER A 339 -1.04 13.83 17.21
N GLY A 340 -2.09 13.13 17.65
CA GLY A 340 -2.99 13.56 18.72
C GLY A 340 -3.57 12.41 19.54
N ALA A 341 -4.76 12.60 20.09
CA ALA A 341 -5.43 11.64 20.97
C ALA A 341 -6.21 10.52 20.24
N GLY A 342 -6.10 10.42 18.92
CA GLY A 342 -6.83 9.43 18.13
C GLY A 342 -6.31 8.01 18.29
N ASP A 343 -6.85 7.09 17.48
CA ASP A 343 -6.39 5.70 17.48
C ASP A 343 -5.14 5.56 16.60
N THR A 344 -4.21 4.68 16.97
CA THR A 344 -3.01 4.42 16.16
C THR A 344 -3.39 3.82 14.80
N PRO A 345 -2.68 4.16 13.70
CA PRO A 345 -2.89 3.50 12.42
C PRO A 345 -2.77 1.98 12.54
N ASN A 346 -3.80 1.27 12.12
CA ASN A 346 -3.88 -0.19 12.29
C ASN A 346 -4.43 -0.92 11.07
N ALA A 347 -4.18 -2.24 11.00
CA ALA A 347 -4.65 -3.11 9.92
C ALA A 347 -4.32 -2.66 8.47
N ASN A 348 -3.35 -1.76 8.27
CA ASN A 348 -2.99 -1.25 6.94
C ASN A 348 -2.05 -2.21 6.21
N LYS A 349 -2.21 -2.29 4.89
CA LYS A 349 -1.56 -3.29 4.03
C LYS A 349 -0.70 -2.60 2.98
N PHE A 350 0.58 -2.94 2.95
CA PHE A 350 1.55 -2.45 1.98
C PHE A 350 2.10 -3.63 1.19
N HIS A 351 1.95 -3.57 -0.14
CA HIS A 351 2.35 -4.63 -1.06
C HIS A 351 3.22 -4.06 -2.18
N ASN A 352 4.45 -4.56 -2.33
CA ASN A 352 5.37 -4.09 -3.36
C ASN A 352 5.61 -2.56 -3.29
N CYS A 353 5.63 -2.00 -2.08
CA CYS A 353 5.92 -0.59 -1.85
C CYS A 353 7.43 -0.40 -1.72
N ARG A 354 7.95 0.73 -2.23
CA ARG A 354 9.39 1.01 -2.21
C ARG A 354 9.70 2.42 -1.73
N ALA A 355 10.65 2.56 -0.82
CA ALA A 355 11.29 3.82 -0.48
C ALA A 355 12.73 3.79 -1.02
N TYR A 356 13.07 4.72 -1.91
CA TYR A 356 14.37 4.73 -2.59
C TYR A 356 15.06 6.09 -2.50
N SER A 357 16.20 6.13 -1.81
CA SER A 357 16.97 7.35 -1.61
C SER A 357 17.56 7.91 -2.91
N LEU A 358 17.89 7.06 -3.90
CA LEU A 358 18.69 7.46 -5.07
C LEU A 358 19.97 8.25 -4.68
N GLY A 359 20.54 7.98 -3.49
CA GLY A 359 21.70 8.70 -2.94
C GLY A 359 21.41 10.07 -2.31
N ALA A 360 20.15 10.50 -2.25
CA ALA A 360 19.72 11.69 -1.50
C ALA A 360 19.76 11.43 0.02
N ASP A 361 19.98 12.51 0.79
CA ASP A 361 19.94 12.44 2.24
C ASP A 361 18.50 12.19 2.72
N ILE A 362 18.36 11.23 3.62
CA ILE A 362 17.12 10.94 4.36
C ILE A 362 17.47 11.14 5.83
N THR A 363 16.71 11.98 6.54
CA THR A 363 16.93 12.24 7.98
C THR A 363 16.23 11.24 8.90
N GLY A 364 15.20 10.56 8.39
CA GLY A 364 14.41 9.55 9.07
C GLY A 364 14.64 8.15 8.51
N ALA A 365 13.65 7.55 7.85
CA ALA A 365 13.67 6.12 7.47
C ALA A 365 12.96 5.84 6.15
N GLY A 366 13.22 4.67 5.56
CA GLY A 366 12.43 4.17 4.44
C GLY A 366 10.98 3.94 4.85
N PHE A 367 10.77 3.11 5.86
CA PHE A 367 9.48 2.91 6.53
C PHE A 367 9.65 3.18 8.03
N TYR A 368 8.86 4.09 8.57
CA TYR A 368 8.79 4.34 10.01
C TYR A 368 7.38 4.05 10.53
N ILE A 369 7.26 2.99 11.30
CA ILE A 369 6.03 2.64 11.99
C ILE A 369 6.19 3.17 13.41
N GLU A 370 6.07 4.50 13.58
CA GLU A 370 6.29 5.21 14.84
C GLU A 370 5.27 4.78 15.91
N GLN A 371 4.00 4.80 15.54
CA GLN A 371 2.88 4.45 16.42
C GLN A 371 1.83 3.61 15.66
N GLY A 372 2.19 2.41 15.20
CA GLY A 372 1.29 1.53 14.45
C GLY A 372 0.98 0.24 15.20
N ARG A 373 -0.26 0.10 15.69
CA ARG A 373 -0.72 -1.10 16.42
C ARG A 373 -1.56 -2.02 15.54
N PHE A 374 -1.78 -3.25 15.99
CA PHE A 374 -2.73 -4.22 15.44
C PHE A 374 -2.61 -4.47 13.91
N ASN A 375 -1.63 -5.29 13.52
CA ASN A 375 -1.58 -5.98 12.21
C ASN A 375 -1.39 -5.05 10.99
N ASN A 376 -0.53 -4.04 11.12
CA ASN A 376 0.07 -3.42 9.94
C ASN A 376 1.03 -4.41 9.29
N SER A 377 0.92 -4.63 7.98
CA SER A 377 1.76 -5.61 7.27
C SER A 377 2.40 -5.03 6.02
N LEU A 378 3.69 -5.28 5.89
CA LEU A 378 4.54 -4.88 4.77
C LEU A 378 5.04 -6.15 4.09
N ILE A 379 4.58 -6.39 2.86
CA ILE A 379 4.82 -7.63 2.11
C ILE A 379 5.50 -7.26 0.80
N ASP A 380 6.66 -7.86 0.55
CA ASP A 380 7.50 -7.57 -0.63
C ASP A 380 7.89 -6.08 -0.74
N CYS A 381 8.04 -5.41 0.40
CA CYS A 381 8.43 -4.00 0.46
C CYS A 381 9.95 -3.83 0.45
N GLU A 382 10.42 -2.76 -0.18
CA GLU A 382 11.84 -2.43 -0.28
C GLU A 382 12.16 -1.05 0.31
N ALA A 383 13.20 -0.96 1.13
CA ALA A 383 13.78 0.30 1.55
C ALA A 383 15.27 0.34 1.23
N ASN A 384 15.64 1.19 0.27
CA ASN A 384 17.02 1.51 -0.06
C ASN A 384 17.31 2.94 0.41
N VAL A 385 18.06 3.07 1.49
CA VAL A 385 18.32 4.35 2.17
C VAL A 385 19.80 4.69 2.17
N LYS A 386 20.13 5.98 2.14
CA LYS A 386 21.50 6.45 2.30
C LYS A 386 21.96 6.33 3.77
N GLY A 387 23.26 6.30 3.98
CA GLY A 387 23.91 6.28 5.29
C GLY A 387 23.68 7.49 6.22
N THR A 388 22.82 8.44 5.84
CA THR A 388 22.32 9.50 6.73
C THR A 388 21.00 9.12 7.42
N ALA A 389 20.33 8.06 6.94
CA ALA A 389 19.08 7.60 7.50
C ALA A 389 19.28 6.94 8.87
N GLN A 390 18.20 6.81 9.62
CA GLN A 390 18.18 6.15 10.93
C GLN A 390 17.90 4.64 10.82
N GLY A 391 17.38 4.19 9.67
CA GLY A 391 17.11 2.78 9.37
C GLY A 391 16.33 2.60 8.08
N CYS A 392 16.33 1.38 7.52
CA CYS A 392 15.47 1.07 6.38
C CYS A 392 14.02 0.91 6.86
N PHE A 393 13.82 0.05 7.85
CA PHE A 393 12.55 -0.16 8.57
C PHE A 393 12.77 0.16 10.04
N ILE A 394 11.98 1.08 10.59
CA ILE A 394 12.00 1.40 12.03
C ILE A 394 10.63 1.06 12.60
N ILE A 395 10.61 0.23 13.65
CA ILE A 395 9.41 -0.09 14.42
C ILE A 395 9.50 0.63 15.76
N GLY A 396 8.66 1.65 15.92
CA GLY A 396 8.67 2.56 17.05
C GLY A 396 8.14 1.97 18.36
N ALA A 397 8.45 2.66 19.45
CA ALA A 397 8.14 2.24 20.83
C ALA A 397 6.67 1.96 21.13
N ASN A 398 5.73 2.49 20.34
CA ASN A 398 4.29 2.32 20.55
C ASN A 398 3.64 1.44 19.47
N SER A 399 4.45 0.64 18.77
CA SER A 399 4.00 -0.25 17.71
C SER A 399 3.92 -1.68 18.23
N ASP A 400 2.81 -2.35 17.93
CA ASP A 400 2.60 -3.77 18.24
C ASP A 400 2.09 -4.54 17.01
N LYS A 401 2.43 -5.83 16.94
CA LYS A 401 2.00 -6.74 15.86
C LYS A 401 2.28 -6.24 14.45
N THR A 402 3.47 -5.67 14.22
CA THR A 402 3.90 -5.34 12.85
C THR A 402 4.45 -6.58 12.15
N LEU A 403 4.01 -6.83 10.93
CA LEU A 403 4.44 -7.98 10.12
C LEU A 403 5.25 -7.52 8.91
N LEU A 404 6.49 -7.99 8.82
CA LEU A 404 7.37 -7.81 7.67
C LEU A 404 7.56 -9.17 6.98
N ILE A 405 7.16 -9.29 5.72
CA ILE A 405 7.36 -10.50 4.91
C ILE A 405 8.15 -10.14 3.66
N ASN A 406 9.25 -10.85 3.45
CA ASN A 406 10.17 -10.63 2.35
C ASN A 406 10.65 -9.16 2.22
N PRO A 407 11.00 -8.46 3.33
CA PRO A 407 11.53 -7.11 3.21
C PRO A 407 12.91 -7.13 2.54
N TYR A 408 13.13 -6.23 1.60
CA TYR A 408 14.46 -5.92 1.07
C TYR A 408 14.93 -4.60 1.68
N ALA A 409 15.97 -4.68 2.51
CA ALA A 409 16.59 -3.53 3.14
C ALA A 409 18.03 -3.34 2.64
N GLU A 410 18.32 -2.16 2.11
CA GLU A 410 19.65 -1.76 1.65
C GLU A 410 20.09 -0.43 2.28
N SER A 411 21.26 -0.44 2.91
CA SER A 411 21.85 0.74 3.55
C SER A 411 23.37 0.66 3.62
N ASN A 412 24.01 1.76 4.01
CA ASN A 412 25.45 1.84 4.27
C ASN A 412 25.74 2.72 5.49
N ASN A 413 27.02 2.89 5.84
CA ASN A 413 27.47 3.73 6.95
C ASN A 413 26.87 3.32 8.31
N LEU A 414 26.82 2.00 8.58
CA LEU A 414 26.31 1.40 9.80
C LEU A 414 24.81 1.59 10.05
N VAL A 415 24.06 2.15 9.08
CA VAL A 415 22.61 2.31 9.20
C VAL A 415 21.95 0.94 9.26
N PRO A 416 21.15 0.65 10.30
CA PRO A 416 20.52 -0.66 10.46
C PRO A 416 19.47 -0.91 9.37
N ASN A 417 19.30 -2.17 8.98
CA ASN A 417 18.22 -2.53 8.08
C ASN A 417 16.87 -2.51 8.80
N VAL A 418 16.74 -3.24 9.91
CA VAL A 418 15.57 -3.15 10.79
C VAL A 418 16.00 -2.64 12.15
N LYS A 419 15.39 -1.54 12.62
CA LYS A 419 15.56 -1.02 13.99
C LYS A 419 14.27 -1.26 14.76
N LEU A 420 14.34 -2.02 15.84
CA LEU A 420 13.25 -2.24 16.78
C LEU A 420 13.51 -1.36 17.98
N GLU A 421 12.65 -0.37 18.24
CA GLU A 421 12.84 0.56 19.35
C GLU A 421 12.34 -0.03 20.67
N ALA A 422 12.89 0.47 21.78
CA ALA A 422 12.45 0.10 23.12
C ALA A 422 10.95 0.38 23.29
N GLY A 423 10.17 -0.67 23.63
CA GLY A 423 8.72 -0.61 23.74
C GLY A 423 7.96 -1.21 22.56
N SER A 424 8.61 -1.40 21.40
CA SER A 424 8.00 -2.15 20.29
C SER A 424 7.80 -3.61 20.68
N ILE A 425 6.64 -4.21 20.36
CA ILE A 425 6.34 -5.60 20.75
C ILE A 425 5.73 -6.42 19.61
N GLU A 426 5.88 -7.74 19.69
CA GLU A 426 5.26 -8.71 18.78
C GLU A 426 5.53 -8.43 17.28
N THR A 427 6.68 -7.83 16.95
CA THR A 427 7.08 -7.66 15.55
C THR A 427 7.47 -9.02 14.97
N SER A 428 6.97 -9.32 13.77
CA SER A 428 7.30 -10.55 13.07
C SER A 428 8.02 -10.26 11.77
N ILE A 429 9.20 -10.84 11.59
CA ILE A 429 10.07 -10.62 10.43
C ILE A 429 10.33 -11.95 9.74
N TYR A 430 9.94 -12.07 8.47
CA TYR A 430 10.13 -13.27 7.68
C TYR A 430 10.92 -12.97 6.41
N ASN A 431 11.99 -13.71 6.16
CA ASN A 431 12.77 -13.66 4.93
C ASN A 431 13.37 -12.25 4.64
N LEU A 432 14.02 -11.63 5.63
CA LEU A 432 14.69 -10.34 5.43
C LEU A 432 15.93 -10.51 4.54
N LEU A 433 15.91 -9.89 3.36
CA LEU A 433 17.12 -9.62 2.59
C LEU A 433 17.80 -8.37 3.14
N SER A 434 18.94 -8.58 3.80
CA SER A 434 19.73 -7.52 4.44
C SER A 434 20.99 -7.26 3.62
N VAL A 435 21.11 -6.03 3.12
CA VAL A 435 22.30 -5.52 2.43
C VAL A 435 22.76 -4.27 3.18
N SER A 436 23.54 -4.46 4.24
CA SER A 436 24.03 -3.38 5.09
C SER A 436 25.42 -3.69 5.66
N ASP A 437 26.19 -2.64 5.92
CA ASP A 437 27.42 -2.69 6.71
C ASP A 437 27.15 -2.45 8.22
N GLY A 438 25.90 -2.20 8.61
CA GLY A 438 25.40 -2.15 9.98
C GLY A 438 24.64 -3.42 10.40
N SER A 439 23.84 -3.31 11.47
CA SER A 439 23.04 -4.43 11.98
C SER A 439 21.89 -4.77 11.02
N ALA A 440 21.76 -6.06 10.67
CA ALA A 440 20.59 -6.55 9.94
C ALA A 440 19.30 -6.28 10.75
N ILE A 441 19.32 -6.63 12.04
CA ILE A 441 18.30 -6.27 13.02
C ILE A 441 19.01 -5.64 14.22
N TRP A 442 18.73 -4.37 14.48
CA TRP A 442 19.11 -3.69 15.71
C TRP A 442 17.96 -3.74 16.70
N ASP A 443 18.07 -4.65 17.66
CA ASP A 443 17.07 -4.90 18.70
C ASP A 443 17.32 -4.00 19.92
N LEU A 444 16.42 -3.04 20.15
CA LEU A 444 16.29 -2.30 21.41
C LEU A 444 14.99 -2.63 22.14
N SER A 445 14.17 -3.55 21.61
CA SER A 445 12.88 -3.91 22.20
C SER A 445 13.01 -4.87 23.38
N GLY A 446 14.21 -5.39 23.63
CA GLY A 446 14.45 -6.39 24.68
C GLY A 446 14.12 -7.80 24.22
N GLY A 447 14.04 -8.04 22.91
CA GLY A 447 13.70 -9.35 22.36
C GLY A 447 12.23 -9.60 22.08
N GLU A 448 11.41 -8.55 22.10
CA GLU A 448 9.97 -8.60 21.83
C GLU A 448 9.66 -8.67 20.32
N TYR A 449 10.30 -9.60 19.63
CA TYR A 449 10.07 -9.88 18.21
C TYR A 449 10.36 -11.35 17.88
N SER A 450 9.77 -11.80 16.77
CA SER A 450 10.12 -13.06 16.12
C SER A 450 10.71 -12.79 14.74
N ALA A 451 11.76 -13.51 14.40
CA ALA A 451 12.48 -13.40 13.15
C ALA A 451 12.76 -14.80 12.59
N TYR A 452 12.44 -15.01 11.32
CA TYR A 452 12.71 -16.25 10.60
C TYR A 452 13.39 -15.94 9.28
N ASN A 453 14.55 -16.55 9.05
CA ASN A 453 15.42 -16.30 7.90
C ASN A 453 15.69 -14.79 7.72
N ALA A 454 16.14 -14.11 8.78
CA ALA A 454 16.11 -12.65 8.82
C ALA A 454 17.38 -11.95 9.36
N GLY A 455 18.57 -12.47 9.07
CA GLY A 455 19.82 -11.70 9.26
C GLY A 455 21.05 -12.48 9.72
N PHE A 456 22.14 -11.74 9.93
CA PHE A 456 23.45 -12.19 10.41
C PHE A 456 23.78 -11.54 11.77
N PRO A 457 24.42 -12.24 12.73
CA PRO A 457 24.84 -13.65 12.68
C PRO A 457 23.72 -14.64 13.06
N TYR A 458 22.62 -14.18 13.66
CA TYR A 458 21.51 -15.04 14.08
C TYR A 458 20.42 -15.08 13.02
N LYS A 459 20.20 -16.26 12.44
CA LYS A 459 19.29 -16.48 11.31
C LYS A 459 17.82 -16.50 11.73
N ASN A 460 17.54 -16.86 12.98
CA ASN A 460 16.19 -17.05 13.50
C ASN A 460 16.15 -16.69 14.99
N ARG A 461 15.12 -15.96 15.41
CA ARG A 461 14.75 -15.73 16.81
C ARG A 461 13.27 -16.04 16.95
N LEU A 462 12.92 -16.97 17.82
CA LEU A 462 11.53 -17.27 18.14
C LEU A 462 11.26 -16.80 19.56
N GLN A 463 10.13 -16.13 19.79
CA GLN A 463 9.61 -15.94 21.14
C GLN A 463 9.22 -17.30 21.75
N LYS A 464 8.98 -17.32 23.07
CA LYS A 464 8.55 -18.54 23.77
C LYS A 464 7.35 -19.17 23.05
N THR A 465 7.56 -20.38 22.54
CA THR A 465 6.60 -21.07 21.66
C THR A 465 6.21 -22.42 22.26
N THR A 466 4.92 -22.68 22.35
CA THR A 466 4.41 -24.02 22.67
C THR A 466 4.49 -24.89 21.42
N VAL A 467 5.31 -25.94 21.46
CA VAL A 467 5.46 -26.90 20.37
C VAL A 467 4.83 -28.21 20.79
N THR A 468 3.81 -28.68 20.06
CA THR A 468 3.13 -29.95 20.37
C THR A 468 3.96 -31.17 19.97
N ASP A 469 4.79 -31.05 18.93
CA ASP A 469 5.72 -32.07 18.48
C ASP A 469 6.95 -31.42 17.80
N MET A 470 8.15 -31.86 18.15
CA MET A 470 9.42 -31.32 17.63
C MET A 470 10.37 -32.47 17.28
N ASN A 471 10.80 -32.53 16.02
CA ASN A 471 11.94 -33.35 15.61
C ASN A 471 13.11 -32.43 15.25
N ALA A 472 14.17 -32.45 16.06
CA ALA A 472 15.40 -31.70 15.81
C ALA A 472 16.53 -32.68 15.47
N THR A 473 17.24 -32.44 14.36
CA THR A 473 18.40 -33.27 13.99
C THR A 473 19.58 -33.09 14.95
N LEU A 474 19.75 -31.86 15.46
CA LEU A 474 20.78 -31.50 16.42
C LEU A 474 20.25 -30.41 17.34
N GLN A 475 20.40 -30.63 18.64
CA GLN A 475 20.15 -29.63 19.67
C GLN A 475 21.50 -29.17 20.25
N ARG A 476 21.68 -27.86 20.41
CA ARG A 476 22.82 -27.25 21.10
C ARG A 476 22.30 -26.52 22.33
N TYR A 477 23.10 -26.51 23.38
CA TYR A 477 22.77 -25.87 24.65
C TYR A 477 23.69 -24.68 24.86
N ASP A 478 23.10 -23.54 25.26
CA ASP A 478 23.88 -22.39 25.68
C ASP A 478 24.66 -22.74 26.95
N THR A 479 25.97 -22.49 26.90
CA THR A 479 26.94 -22.93 27.90
C THR A 479 27.75 -21.76 28.43
N GLU A 480 27.91 -21.68 29.74
CA GLU A 480 28.78 -20.71 30.42
C GLU A 480 29.97 -21.43 31.09
N PHE A 481 31.15 -20.83 31.04
CA PHE A 481 32.31 -21.26 31.82
C PHE A 481 32.59 -20.26 32.95
N ILE A 482 32.61 -20.75 34.19
CA ILE A 482 32.77 -19.95 35.40
C ILE A 482 34.07 -20.38 36.08
N ASP A 483 35.02 -19.45 36.24
CA ASP A 483 36.24 -19.65 37.03
C ASP A 483 36.35 -18.54 38.07
N ALA A 484 35.88 -18.83 39.29
CA ALA A 484 35.67 -17.84 40.34
C ALA A 484 35.85 -18.44 41.74
N SER A 485 35.64 -17.62 42.77
CA SER A 485 35.57 -18.00 44.18
C SER A 485 34.50 -17.16 44.88
N GLY A 486 33.86 -17.64 45.94
CA GLY A 486 32.80 -16.88 46.63
C GLY A 486 31.41 -17.24 46.11
N THR A 487 30.57 -16.27 45.76
CA THR A 487 29.20 -16.51 45.27
C THR A 487 29.09 -16.17 43.79
N VAL A 488 28.41 -17.02 43.02
CA VAL A 488 28.07 -16.83 41.61
C VAL A 488 26.57 -17.03 41.44
N ASN A 489 25.89 -16.00 40.94
CA ASN A 489 24.44 -16.03 40.71
C ASN A 489 24.19 -16.39 39.26
N LEU A 490 23.42 -17.46 39.03
CA LEU A 490 23.03 -17.89 37.70
C LEU A 490 21.78 -17.13 37.24
N ASP A 491 21.69 -16.89 35.94
CA ASP A 491 20.49 -16.39 35.28
C ASP A 491 19.92 -17.44 34.31
N ILE A 492 18.85 -17.09 33.60
CA ILE A 492 18.18 -17.99 32.65
C ILE A 492 18.76 -17.95 31.23
N SER A 493 19.90 -17.28 31.02
CA SER A 493 20.51 -17.15 29.68
C SER A 493 21.31 -18.36 29.25
N HIS A 494 21.74 -19.21 30.20
CA HIS A 494 22.48 -20.45 29.92
C HIS A 494 21.81 -21.65 30.59
N SER A 495 21.91 -22.81 29.95
CA SER A 495 21.35 -24.07 30.45
C SER A 495 22.41 -25.01 31.01
N VAL A 496 23.68 -24.79 30.66
CA VAL A 496 24.83 -25.60 31.09
C VAL A 496 25.93 -24.70 31.64
N HIS A 497 26.35 -24.96 32.88
CA HIS A 497 27.37 -24.19 33.57
C HIS A 497 28.54 -25.10 33.90
N LEU A 498 29.69 -24.80 33.30
CA LEU A 498 30.96 -25.48 33.51
C LEU A 498 31.76 -24.68 34.53
N VAL A 499 31.88 -25.19 35.75
CA VAL A 499 32.36 -24.42 36.89
C VAL A 499 33.71 -24.95 37.36
N SER A 500 34.66 -24.05 37.57
CA SER A 500 35.97 -24.28 38.16
C SER A 500 36.01 -23.66 39.55
N SER A 501 36.38 -24.45 40.57
CA SER A 501 36.68 -23.98 41.92
C SER A 501 38.19 -23.94 42.20
N PHE A 502 39.02 -23.86 41.16
CA PHE A 502 40.47 -23.86 41.31
C PHE A 502 40.96 -22.66 42.16
N GLY A 503 40.32 -21.50 42.00
CA GLY A 503 40.61 -20.28 42.76
C GLY A 503 40.10 -20.27 44.22
N GLY A 504 39.23 -21.21 44.59
CA GLY A 504 38.62 -21.29 45.93
C GLY A 504 37.26 -21.99 45.90
N ALA A 505 36.72 -22.34 47.06
CA ALA A 505 35.34 -22.83 47.15
C ALA A 505 34.35 -21.75 46.68
N LEU A 506 33.24 -22.17 46.08
CA LEU A 506 32.19 -21.24 45.65
C LEU A 506 30.77 -21.79 45.82
N ASN A 507 29.85 -20.87 46.07
CA ASN A 507 28.41 -21.08 46.06
C ASN A 507 27.88 -20.66 44.68
N VAL A 508 27.17 -21.57 44.01
CA VAL A 508 26.47 -21.32 42.76
C VAL A 508 24.99 -21.21 43.10
N GLU A 509 24.45 -20.00 43.05
CA GLU A 509 23.06 -19.69 43.39
C GLU A 509 22.19 -19.79 42.14
N LEU A 510 21.23 -20.72 42.15
CA LEU A 510 20.16 -20.79 41.16
C LEU A 510 19.25 -19.55 41.31
N PRO A 511 18.65 -19.04 40.22
CA PRO A 511 17.64 -18.01 40.32
C PRO A 511 16.42 -18.55 41.07
N ALA A 512 15.61 -17.65 41.64
CA ALA A 512 14.36 -18.03 42.30
C ALA A 512 13.50 -18.91 41.38
N ALA A 513 12.98 -20.03 41.90
CA ALA A 513 12.26 -21.00 41.06
C ALA A 513 11.12 -20.37 40.22
N GLY A 514 10.43 -19.36 40.76
CA GLY A 514 9.34 -18.63 40.09
C GLY A 514 9.77 -17.87 38.83
N ASP A 515 11.02 -17.43 38.75
CA ASP A 515 11.57 -16.75 37.57
C ASP A 515 12.10 -17.74 36.51
N ALA A 516 12.14 -19.03 36.86
CA ALA A 516 12.74 -20.10 36.07
C ALA A 516 11.77 -21.25 35.74
N VAL A 517 10.46 -21.01 35.67
CA VAL A 517 9.45 -22.06 35.43
C VAL A 517 9.76 -22.91 34.18
N GLY A 518 10.00 -24.20 34.38
CA GLY A 518 10.30 -25.15 33.30
C GLY A 518 11.74 -25.09 32.78
N VAL A 519 12.61 -24.28 33.39
CA VAL A 519 14.03 -24.21 33.05
C VAL A 519 14.76 -25.42 33.64
N MET A 520 15.56 -26.07 32.79
CA MET A 520 16.51 -27.09 33.20
C MET A 520 17.92 -26.49 33.22
N MET A 521 18.62 -26.59 34.35
CA MET A 521 19.99 -26.12 34.51
C MET A 521 20.93 -27.27 34.88
N VAL A 522 22.13 -27.26 34.31
CA VAL A 522 23.23 -28.17 34.66
C VAL A 522 24.35 -27.37 35.27
N VAL A 523 24.87 -27.83 36.42
CA VAL A 523 26.14 -27.34 36.99
C VAL A 523 27.10 -28.52 37.03
N LYS A 524 28.26 -28.39 36.38
CA LYS A 524 29.29 -29.42 36.34
C LYS A 524 30.62 -28.83 36.81
N LYS A 525 31.23 -29.48 37.81
CA LYS A 525 32.59 -29.19 38.25
C LYS A 525 33.59 -29.69 37.20
N THR A 526 34.51 -28.83 36.80
CA THR A 526 35.47 -29.10 35.71
C THR A 526 36.92 -29.20 36.15
N ASP A 527 37.23 -28.84 37.38
CA ASP A 527 38.60 -28.83 37.91
C ASP A 527 38.83 -29.90 38.98
N SER A 528 40.09 -30.24 39.21
CA SER A 528 40.53 -31.28 40.15
C SER A 528 40.87 -30.74 41.55
N SER A 529 40.56 -29.48 41.88
CA SER A 529 40.85 -28.94 43.21
C SER A 529 39.99 -29.60 44.28
N SER A 530 40.47 -29.60 45.52
CA SER A 530 39.73 -30.08 46.71
C SER A 530 38.64 -29.10 47.18
N ASN A 531 38.50 -27.96 46.52
CA ASN A 531 37.49 -26.97 46.85
C ASN A 531 36.11 -27.49 46.39
N VAL A 532 35.11 -27.31 47.23
CA VAL A 532 33.74 -27.74 46.97
C VAL A 532 32.97 -26.62 46.28
N ILE A 533 32.14 -27.00 45.32
CA ILE A 533 31.10 -26.14 44.75
C ILE A 533 29.79 -26.48 45.46
N THR A 534 29.17 -25.50 46.09
CA THR A 534 27.86 -25.64 46.73
C THR A 534 26.81 -25.04 45.79
N VAL A 535 25.95 -25.88 45.22
CA VAL A 535 24.80 -25.41 44.45
C VAL A 535 23.64 -25.17 45.41
N THR A 536 23.12 -23.94 45.42
CA THR A 536 22.05 -23.49 46.31
C THR A 536 21.05 -22.62 45.53
N GLU A 537 20.10 -21.98 46.19
CA GLU A 537 19.09 -21.11 45.56
C GLU A 537 19.10 -19.73 46.19
N ASP A 538 19.02 -18.67 45.36
CA ASP A 538 18.89 -17.30 45.85
C ASP A 538 17.58 -17.13 46.65
N GLY A 539 17.72 -16.88 47.95
CA GLY A 539 16.60 -16.71 48.87
C GLY A 539 15.79 -17.99 49.16
N GLY A 540 16.26 -19.16 48.71
CA GLY A 540 15.57 -20.45 48.82
C GLY A 540 16.34 -21.50 49.61
N ALA A 541 15.81 -22.73 49.61
CA ALA A 541 16.41 -23.86 50.32
C ALA A 541 17.36 -24.69 49.43
N GLY A 542 17.44 -24.41 48.13
CA GLY A 542 18.19 -25.19 47.15
C GLY A 542 17.36 -26.31 46.52
N ALA A 543 17.96 -27.04 45.58
CA ALA A 543 17.28 -28.12 44.87
C ALA A 543 16.92 -29.29 45.81
N ASP A 544 15.70 -29.83 45.69
CA ASP A 544 15.09 -30.77 46.64
C ASP A 544 15.10 -30.26 48.11
N GLY A 545 15.06 -28.94 48.30
CA GLY A 545 15.01 -28.29 49.61
C GLY A 545 16.33 -28.33 50.40
N LYS A 546 17.47 -28.51 49.71
CA LYS A 546 18.80 -28.51 50.32
C LYS A 546 19.89 -28.02 49.36
N ASP A 547 21.04 -27.67 49.94
CA ASP A 547 22.28 -27.47 49.18
C ASP A 547 22.78 -28.78 48.55
N PHE A 548 23.34 -28.67 47.34
CA PHE A 548 23.96 -29.78 46.61
C PHE A 548 25.46 -29.57 46.44
N PHE A 549 26.28 -30.53 46.85
CA PHE A 549 27.75 -30.37 46.90
C PHE A 549 28.46 -31.14 45.77
N LEU A 550 29.30 -30.44 45.01
CA LEU A 550 30.16 -31.02 43.98
C LEU A 550 31.63 -30.91 44.43
N GLY A 551 32.26 -32.03 44.75
CA GLY A 551 33.57 -32.07 45.43
C GLY A 551 34.70 -32.63 44.57
N ALA A 552 34.40 -33.41 43.54
CA ALA A 552 35.38 -34.00 42.65
C ALA A 552 35.23 -33.46 41.22
N GLU A 553 36.31 -33.56 40.45
CA GLU A 553 36.29 -33.29 39.01
C GLU A 553 35.22 -34.16 38.34
N ASN A 554 34.40 -33.56 37.47
CA ASN A 554 33.27 -34.17 36.77
C ASN A 554 32.03 -34.49 37.63
N ASP A 555 32.00 -34.09 38.91
CA ASP A 555 30.75 -34.05 39.66
C ASP A 555 29.76 -33.09 38.96
N TYR A 556 28.51 -33.51 38.83
CA TYR A 556 27.47 -32.68 38.24
C TYR A 556 26.11 -32.85 38.92
N VAL A 557 25.27 -31.83 38.77
CA VAL A 557 23.86 -31.86 39.11
C VAL A 557 23.06 -31.21 38.00
N MET A 558 21.95 -31.84 37.62
CA MET A 558 20.97 -31.34 36.68
C MET A 558 19.65 -31.13 37.43
N MET A 559 19.11 -29.93 37.33
CA MET A 559 17.95 -29.48 38.10
C MET A 559 16.89 -28.92 37.18
N LEU A 560 15.62 -29.09 37.55
CA LEU A 560 14.46 -28.56 36.85
C LEU A 560 13.60 -27.75 37.82
N SER A 561 13.24 -26.52 37.44
CA SER A 561 12.27 -25.73 38.19
C SER A 561 10.84 -26.01 37.71
N ASN A 562 9.91 -26.18 38.65
CA ASN A 562 8.47 -26.21 38.35
C ASN A 562 7.78 -24.85 38.58
N GLY A 563 8.53 -23.81 38.91
CA GLY A 563 8.03 -22.48 39.27
C GLY A 563 7.77 -22.25 40.76
N ALA A 564 7.79 -23.29 41.59
CA ALA A 564 7.68 -23.18 43.04
C ALA A 564 8.98 -23.59 43.75
N GLU A 565 9.62 -24.66 43.27
CA GLU A 565 10.85 -25.22 43.83
C GLU A 565 11.74 -25.77 42.71
N TRP A 566 13.03 -25.98 43.01
CA TRP A 566 13.98 -26.69 42.16
C TRP A 566 14.05 -28.18 42.53
N PHE A 567 14.08 -29.05 41.51
CA PHE A 567 14.17 -30.50 41.69
C PHE A 567 15.44 -31.06 41.06
N VAL A 568 16.17 -31.93 41.77
CA VAL A 568 17.28 -32.67 41.16
C VAL A 568 16.71 -33.78 40.28
N ILE A 569 16.99 -33.72 38.98
CA ILE A 569 16.51 -34.73 38.02
C ILE A 569 17.63 -35.69 37.57
N ALA A 570 18.90 -35.29 37.71
CA ALA A 570 20.04 -36.19 37.52
C ALA A 570 21.28 -35.70 38.27
N SER A 571 22.07 -36.63 38.80
CA SER A 571 23.41 -36.37 39.34
C SER A 571 24.21 -37.67 39.43
N ASN A 572 25.53 -37.58 39.37
CA ASN A 572 26.42 -38.69 39.72
C ASN A 572 26.80 -38.74 41.22
N ARG A 573 26.24 -37.84 42.04
CA ARG A 573 26.60 -37.66 43.46
C ARG A 573 25.40 -37.50 44.39
N SER A 574 24.20 -37.91 43.98
CA SER A 574 23.06 -37.95 44.88
C SER A 574 23.42 -38.77 46.14
N ALA A 575 23.17 -38.21 47.32
CA ALA A 575 23.44 -38.90 48.57
C ALA A 575 22.66 -40.22 48.60
N GLY A 576 23.35 -41.36 48.73
CA GLY A 576 22.68 -42.65 48.92
C GLY A 576 21.90 -42.65 50.23
N ASN A 577 20.71 -43.25 50.24
CA ASN A 577 19.90 -43.28 51.44
C ASN A 577 20.59 -44.14 52.50
N THR A 578 21.06 -43.50 53.57
CA THR A 578 21.72 -44.15 54.71
C THR A 578 20.89 -43.94 55.97
N ARG A 579 20.64 -44.98 56.76
CA ARG A 579 19.86 -44.89 58.00
C ARG A 579 20.67 -45.40 59.20
N TYR A 580 20.72 -44.61 60.27
CA TYR A 580 21.23 -45.04 61.57
C TYR A 580 20.09 -45.47 62.50
N PHE A 581 20.29 -46.53 63.26
CA PHE A 581 19.36 -46.94 64.33
C PHE A 581 20.11 -47.58 65.50
N ASP A 582 19.77 -47.19 66.72
CA ASP A 582 20.26 -47.79 67.97
C ASP A 582 19.09 -48.39 68.75
N GLY A 583 19.16 -49.67 69.07
CA GLY A 583 18.07 -50.34 69.77
C GLY A 583 18.28 -51.83 69.98
N SER A 584 17.17 -52.53 70.25
CA SER A 584 17.11 -53.98 70.43
C SER A 584 15.83 -54.54 69.80
N GLY A 585 15.73 -55.87 69.68
CA GLY A 585 14.55 -56.51 69.07
C GLY A 585 14.60 -56.53 67.53
N THR A 586 13.44 -56.63 66.87
CA THR A 586 13.39 -56.72 65.40
C THR A 586 13.30 -55.32 64.80
N TYR A 587 14.19 -55.02 63.86
CA TYR A 587 14.18 -53.85 63.01
C TYR A 587 13.95 -54.30 61.57
N ASP A 588 12.81 -53.93 61.01
CA ASP A 588 12.47 -54.24 59.62
C ASP A 588 13.23 -53.32 58.67
N ILE A 589 13.93 -53.92 57.71
CA ILE A 589 14.72 -53.21 56.71
C ILE A 589 13.78 -52.72 55.61
N ASP A 590 13.86 -51.43 55.34
CA ASP A 590 13.05 -50.71 54.36
C ASP A 590 13.86 -50.57 53.06
N MET A 591 13.31 -51.08 51.96
CA MET A 591 13.99 -51.13 50.66
C MET A 591 14.16 -49.75 50.00
N ALA A 592 13.69 -48.68 50.64
CA ALA A 592 14.01 -47.31 50.26
C ALA A 592 15.41 -46.84 50.71
N VAL A 593 16.15 -47.62 51.51
CA VAL A 593 17.45 -47.26 52.07
C VAL A 593 18.52 -48.27 51.64
N ASP A 594 19.62 -47.80 51.07
CA ASP A 594 20.67 -48.68 50.55
C ASP A 594 21.68 -49.09 51.63
N VAL A 595 21.88 -48.25 52.65
CA VAL A 595 22.88 -48.48 53.72
C VAL A 595 22.29 -48.30 55.11
N TYR A 596 22.44 -49.30 55.96
CA TYR A 596 22.04 -49.29 57.37
C TYR A 596 23.26 -49.32 58.28
N LEU A 597 23.34 -48.35 59.17
CA LEU A 597 24.28 -48.26 60.27
C LEU A 597 23.55 -48.61 61.57
N LEU A 598 23.67 -49.86 62.02
CA LEU A 598 22.90 -50.36 63.15
C LEU A 598 23.77 -50.48 64.40
N SER A 599 23.25 -50.01 65.52
CA SER A 599 23.82 -50.19 66.86
C SER A 599 22.91 -51.12 67.67
N SER A 600 23.51 -52.15 68.24
CA SER A 600 22.85 -53.05 69.20
C SER A 600 23.37 -52.82 70.62
N PHE A 601 23.86 -51.61 70.93
CA PHE A 601 24.41 -51.28 72.24
C PHE A 601 23.38 -51.50 73.36
N GLY A 602 22.11 -51.17 73.09
CA GLY A 602 20.98 -51.36 74.01
C GLY A 602 20.45 -52.80 74.13
N GLY A 603 20.95 -53.76 73.33
CA GLY A 603 20.54 -55.16 73.36
C GLY A 603 20.63 -55.83 71.98
N ALA A 604 20.65 -57.16 71.93
CA ALA A 604 20.69 -57.90 70.67
C ALA A 604 19.51 -57.54 69.75
N MET A 605 19.76 -57.49 68.44
CA MET A 605 18.77 -57.06 67.46
C MET A 605 18.73 -57.97 66.23
N THR A 606 17.58 -58.00 65.57
CA THR A 606 17.36 -58.70 64.30
C THR A 606 17.11 -57.66 63.22
N ALA A 607 17.99 -57.57 62.24
CA ALA A 607 17.79 -56.76 61.04
C ALA A 607 17.06 -57.63 59.99
N ARG A 608 15.74 -57.48 59.89
CA ARG A 608 14.89 -58.38 59.10
C ARG A 608 14.61 -57.79 57.72
N LEU A 609 15.12 -58.45 56.69
CA LEU A 609 14.82 -58.16 55.28
C LEU A 609 13.37 -58.58 54.97
N PRO A 610 12.68 -57.90 54.02
CA PRO A 610 11.40 -58.37 53.51
C PRO A 610 11.58 -59.70 52.75
N PRO A 611 10.48 -60.44 52.46
CA PRO A 611 10.56 -61.61 51.60
C PRO A 611 11.27 -61.28 50.28
N ALA A 612 12.18 -62.13 49.82
CA ALA A 612 12.99 -61.85 48.63
C ALA A 612 12.13 -61.61 47.38
N ASN A 613 10.95 -62.23 47.31
CA ASN A 613 9.97 -62.09 46.25
C ASN A 613 8.98 -60.92 46.43
N ALA A 614 9.11 -60.12 47.49
CA ALA A 614 8.34 -58.90 47.64
C ALA A 614 8.72 -57.92 46.52
N ALA A 615 7.74 -57.21 45.95
CA ALA A 615 7.95 -56.37 44.77
C ALA A 615 9.00 -55.28 45.00
N GLU A 616 9.10 -54.79 46.23
CA GLU A 616 10.08 -53.81 46.69
C GLU A 616 11.50 -54.39 46.83
N ALA A 617 11.67 -55.71 46.93
CA ALA A 617 12.94 -56.37 47.21
C ALA A 617 13.70 -56.80 45.96
N ILE A 618 13.00 -57.20 44.89
CA ILE A 618 13.59 -57.80 43.69
C ILE A 618 14.66 -56.87 43.08
N GLY A 619 15.89 -57.37 42.94
CA GLY A 619 17.03 -56.64 42.37
C GLY A 619 17.66 -55.58 43.30
N ARG A 620 17.13 -55.37 44.51
CA ARG A 620 17.68 -54.40 45.46
C ARG A 620 18.91 -54.94 46.16
N THR A 621 19.89 -54.05 46.36
CA THR A 621 21.10 -54.32 47.13
C THR A 621 21.08 -53.49 48.41
N ILE A 622 21.31 -54.13 49.55
CA ILE A 622 21.32 -53.50 50.88
C ILE A 622 22.64 -53.79 51.57
N THR A 623 23.24 -52.78 52.17
CA THR A 623 24.40 -52.94 53.07
C THR A 623 23.99 -52.67 54.51
N ILE A 624 24.29 -53.59 55.41
CA ILE A 624 24.03 -53.46 56.85
C ILE A 624 25.37 -53.54 57.58
N LYS A 625 25.69 -52.57 58.42
CA LYS A 625 26.93 -52.51 59.21
C LYS A 625 26.62 -52.31 60.68
N LYS A 626 27.25 -53.13 61.53
CA LYS A 626 27.25 -52.93 62.98
C LYS A 626 28.23 -51.82 63.35
N THR A 627 27.77 -50.81 64.10
CA THR A 627 28.59 -49.63 64.45
C THR A 627 29.09 -49.60 65.87
N ASP A 628 28.46 -50.34 66.79
CA ASP A 628 28.81 -50.33 68.22
C ASP A 628 29.76 -51.47 68.62
N SER A 629 30.43 -51.29 69.75
CA SER A 629 31.41 -52.23 70.31
C SER A 629 30.84 -53.21 71.33
N SER A 630 29.51 -53.24 71.54
CA SER A 630 28.90 -54.17 72.50
C SER A 630 28.98 -55.61 72.00
N SER A 631 28.93 -56.57 72.94
CA SER A 631 28.86 -58.00 72.64
C SER A 631 27.50 -58.47 72.12
N ASN A 632 26.52 -57.57 71.99
CA ASN A 632 25.21 -57.88 71.45
C ASN A 632 25.30 -58.07 69.92
N VAL A 633 24.66 -59.12 69.42
CA VAL A 633 24.66 -59.48 68.00
C VAL A 633 23.58 -58.73 67.23
N ILE A 634 23.90 -58.36 65.98
CA ILE A 634 22.90 -58.01 64.95
C ILE A 634 22.73 -59.23 64.05
N SER A 635 21.57 -59.88 64.08
CA SER A 635 21.27 -61.02 63.20
C SER A 635 20.50 -60.53 61.98
N VAL A 636 21.09 -60.63 60.79
CA VAL A 636 20.39 -60.31 59.54
C VAL A 636 19.57 -61.52 59.10
N THR A 637 18.26 -61.35 58.98
CA THR A 637 17.29 -62.42 58.67
C THR A 637 16.35 -61.98 57.56
N GLU A 638 15.41 -62.85 57.17
CA GLU A 638 14.37 -62.56 56.18
C GLU A 638 12.99 -62.84 56.79
N GLN A 639 11.99 -62.01 56.50
CA GLN A 639 10.62 -62.24 56.92
C GLN A 639 10.05 -63.47 56.21
N GLY A 640 9.62 -64.47 56.98
CA GLY A 640 9.05 -65.71 56.44
C GLY A 640 10.08 -66.74 55.96
N SER A 641 11.38 -66.47 56.17
CA SER A 641 12.51 -67.33 55.78
C SER A 641 13.64 -67.19 56.81
N THR A 642 14.79 -67.80 56.58
CA THR A 642 15.93 -67.80 57.49
C THR A 642 16.86 -66.59 57.32
N GLY A 643 16.95 -66.01 56.12
CA GLY A 643 17.86 -64.91 55.82
C GLY A 643 18.72 -65.14 54.56
N PRO A 644 19.66 -64.21 54.27
CA PRO A 644 20.57 -64.30 53.12
C PRO A 644 21.35 -65.61 53.05
N ASP A 645 21.50 -66.16 51.84
CA ASP A 645 22.07 -67.49 51.57
C ASP A 645 21.43 -68.59 52.44
N ASN A 646 20.10 -68.53 52.61
CA ASN A 646 19.29 -69.48 53.39
C ASN A 646 19.75 -69.65 54.85
N SER A 647 20.29 -68.59 55.47
CA SER A 647 20.67 -68.63 56.88
C SER A 647 20.65 -67.24 57.53
N ALA A 648 20.43 -67.21 58.85
CA ALA A 648 20.56 -65.98 59.62
C ALA A 648 22.04 -65.59 59.72
N GLN A 649 22.37 -64.36 59.32
CA GLN A 649 23.75 -63.89 59.24
C GLN A 649 24.09 -63.01 60.45
N PRO A 650 24.95 -63.47 61.39
CA PRO A 650 25.33 -62.65 62.53
C PRO A 650 26.41 -61.63 62.14
N LEU A 651 26.28 -60.41 62.68
CA LEU A 651 27.30 -59.37 62.75
C LEU A 651 27.67 -59.20 64.23
N ASN A 652 28.81 -59.77 64.63
CA ASN A 652 29.18 -59.95 66.05
C ASN A 652 30.14 -58.88 66.58
N SER A 653 30.87 -58.20 65.69
CA SER A 653 31.90 -57.24 66.08
C SER A 653 31.59 -55.86 65.55
N GLN A 654 32.17 -54.85 66.21
CA GLN A 654 32.16 -53.50 65.67
C GLN A 654 32.76 -53.53 64.27
N TYR A 655 32.11 -52.86 63.32
CA TYR A 655 32.48 -52.80 61.90
C TYR A 655 32.18 -54.04 61.06
N SER A 656 31.67 -55.14 61.64
CA SER A 656 31.11 -56.24 60.83
C SER A 656 30.02 -55.67 59.91
N ALA A 657 30.07 -56.03 58.62
CA ALA A 657 29.14 -55.56 57.62
C ALA A 657 28.77 -56.66 56.63
N ILE A 658 27.57 -56.56 56.07
CA ILE A 658 27.09 -57.48 55.03
C ILE A 658 26.36 -56.69 53.96
N THR A 659 26.65 -57.00 52.70
CA THR A 659 25.93 -56.50 51.53
C THR A 659 25.22 -57.67 50.87
N VAL A 660 23.91 -57.53 50.68
CA VAL A 660 23.04 -58.58 50.13
C VAL A 660 22.23 -58.05 48.96
N VAL A 661 21.89 -58.93 48.02
CA VAL A 661 21.02 -58.62 46.87
C VAL A 661 19.90 -59.64 46.76
N SER A 662 18.68 -59.22 46.43
CA SER A 662 17.60 -60.17 46.10
C SER A 662 17.54 -60.42 44.60
N ASP A 663 17.38 -61.67 44.17
CA ASP A 663 17.07 -62.03 42.78
C ASP A 663 15.56 -62.22 42.52
N GLY A 664 14.73 -62.00 43.54
CA GLY A 664 13.29 -62.24 43.52
C GLY A 664 12.85 -63.64 43.96
N GLY A 665 13.79 -64.57 44.19
CA GLY A 665 13.54 -65.85 44.83
C GLY A 665 14.22 -65.98 46.19
N GLN A 666 15.42 -65.39 46.34
CA GLN A 666 16.26 -65.47 47.54
C GLN A 666 17.11 -64.19 47.70
N TRP A 667 17.51 -63.90 48.94
CA TRP A 667 18.61 -62.97 49.24
C TRP A 667 19.98 -63.64 49.15
N PHE A 668 20.90 -63.07 48.37
CA PHE A 668 22.27 -63.53 48.19
C PHE A 668 23.27 -62.59 48.86
N ILE A 669 24.34 -63.14 49.44
CA ILE A 669 25.42 -62.34 50.00
C ILE A 669 26.40 -61.94 48.89
N MET A 670 26.54 -60.65 48.66
CA MET A 670 27.49 -60.10 47.69
C MET A 670 28.87 -59.85 48.32
N ASN A 671 28.86 -59.39 49.57
CA ASN A 671 30.08 -59.16 50.35
C ASN A 671 29.76 -59.28 51.85
N LYS A 672 30.69 -59.83 52.62
CA LYS A 672 30.58 -59.90 54.08
C LYS A 672 31.93 -59.69 54.73
N HIS A 673 32.01 -58.71 55.60
CA HIS A 673 33.15 -58.46 56.48
C HIS A 673 32.73 -58.82 57.91
N LEU A 674 33.43 -59.78 58.51
CA LEU A 674 33.12 -60.30 59.84
C LEU A 674 33.96 -59.62 60.91
#